data_AF-A0A9D3P601-F1
#
_entry.id   AF-A0A9D3P601-F1
#
_cell.length_a   1.000
_cell.length_b   1.000
_cell.length_c   1.000
_cell.angle_alpha   90.00
_cell.angle_beta   90.00
_cell.angle_gamma   90.00
#
_symmetry.space_group_name_H-M   'P 1'
#
loop_
_entity.id
_entity.type
_entity.pdbx_description
1 polymer ?
#
loop_
_entity_poly.entity_id
_entity_poly.type
_entity_poly.pdbx_seq_one_letter_code
_entity_poly.pdbx_strand_id
1 'polypeptide(L)'
;MATEEQRAAAEIVRSLARHLNCLNGDEKFTRKRALEGIKKETIEKGLSNTVLQEVFASLLNSLLRCLSDPMERCRELSIQTIRDFIRCVSNPESSLPYIMPCLVQRLGGNEIVEPAEELRLSMVEVLSLIVEVCERHLAPYLDDMIKILQKTITDPFPEVIKESCKCTILFARSVPDHFHMQAECLVKPLMQTISHQHSRVRMAIIEATGAVVLFGTVKTMDDVLSHMAQRLFDHSPQVRKAVTLVAGDWLLNFKDRYSYFHKLLPLLLSSHSDDLPEIKALACELWWQVGAQWEKENEDDLKNKMDYLLSSPLQYPPGVDRPGLGCRELVVRNLSKLMPALIHDARDWLVQTRVKTMQLLQVLLLHAEEHCTQHLQQLLTILYHACCDSEQDVRKNGLESARLLGVFVSPEVFLKLILAHVKNSSSCSCSPWAPLMVLSAILKGSNRKVLGPQLLQIGQVLSHPDVCQESQQTVYVEQLLACVEVLLEVCEEDCGIISLPLVKILVTMQCVSTELQIHTKAEECVLCLCQVLSLSVHELYRQHMAQLLQWLMESPKSWSTYSVKKTQLEIIALQSGPVVGEFLPELIPLLQKCLLPSQEPEMRLHIFTMLSKLLLNSRNTLDSQGTFSMYLDVFLQELLLPNLVWHAGRAAAAIRTSALSCLLAMLQGEALLKEQVLNMETEFSAYLISALEEDSQLSRLLACRSISSFITVTERCLNPDTLNKIYPELLKRLDDSSQEVRAEALKALSVWLSSLDKNFDTHTHHPNLEFLFQHLLLYLDDPDHQIQLMVLEVLKASSVADPVLLQQKVEEVREKQRSSEYCDQLLQYIQSL
;
A
#
# COMPACT_ATOMS: atom_id res chain seq x y z
N MET A 1 16.94 84.23 -10.09
CA MET A 1 16.45 82.83 -10.04
C MET A 1 14.96 82.75 -9.73
N ALA A 2 14.47 82.76 -8.48
CA ALA A 2 13.03 82.59 -8.19
C ALA A 2 12.09 83.62 -8.89
N THR A 3 12.51 84.89 -8.98
CA THR A 3 11.77 85.96 -9.67
C THR A 3 11.85 85.90 -11.20
N GLU A 4 12.84 85.21 -11.77
CA GLU A 4 12.98 85.00 -13.21
C GLU A 4 12.17 83.79 -13.66
N GLU A 5 12.14 82.71 -12.85
CA GLU A 5 11.34 81.52 -13.10
C GLU A 5 9.84 81.82 -13.00
N GLN A 6 9.40 82.66 -12.05
CA GLN A 6 8.02 83.13 -11.99
C GLN A 6 7.62 83.97 -13.21
N ARG A 7 8.55 84.78 -13.75
CA ARG A 7 8.30 85.54 -14.99
C ARG A 7 8.21 84.61 -16.20
N ALA A 8 9.11 83.63 -16.30
CA ALA A 8 9.09 82.63 -17.36
C ALA A 8 7.80 81.79 -17.33
N ALA A 9 7.35 81.35 -16.14
CA ALA A 9 6.07 80.67 -15.98
C ALA A 9 4.90 81.55 -16.42
N ALA A 10 4.86 82.82 -16.00
CA ALA A 10 3.80 83.75 -16.39
C ALA A 10 3.78 84.01 -17.92
N GLU A 11 4.93 84.05 -18.59
CA GLU A 11 5.02 84.17 -20.05
C GLU A 11 4.46 82.94 -20.76
N ILE A 12 4.78 81.73 -20.27
CA ILE A 12 4.24 80.48 -20.81
C ILE A 12 2.73 80.40 -20.57
N VAL A 13 2.24 80.73 -19.37
CA VAL A 13 0.80 80.75 -19.10
C VAL A 13 0.07 81.74 -20.01
N ARG A 14 0.68 82.90 -20.32
CA ARG A 14 0.14 83.85 -21.31
C ARG A 14 0.11 83.27 -22.72
N SER A 15 1.13 82.51 -23.15
CA SER A 15 1.12 81.86 -24.47
C SER A 15 0.03 80.79 -24.55
N LEU A 16 -0.24 80.09 -23.44
CA LEU A 16 -1.27 79.07 -23.31
C LEU A 16 -2.70 79.62 -23.19
N ALA A 17 -2.89 80.93 -22.96
CA ALA A 17 -4.20 81.53 -22.72
C ALA A 17 -5.23 81.22 -23.84
N ARG A 18 -4.77 81.18 -25.10
CA ARG A 18 -5.64 80.80 -26.23
C ARG A 18 -6.08 79.34 -26.12
N HIS A 19 -5.16 78.42 -25.82
CA HIS A 19 -5.47 77.00 -25.66
C HIS A 19 -6.41 76.77 -24.47
N LEU A 20 -6.18 77.46 -23.34
CA LEU A 20 -7.05 77.43 -22.17
C LEU A 20 -8.49 77.86 -22.47
N ASN A 21 -8.66 78.94 -23.25
CA ASN A 21 -9.98 79.37 -23.70
C ASN A 21 -10.63 78.33 -24.62
N CYS A 22 -9.84 77.72 -25.52
CA CYS A 22 -10.31 76.66 -26.40
C CYS A 22 -10.80 75.42 -25.63
N LEU A 23 -10.20 75.08 -24.48
CA LEU A 23 -10.66 73.95 -23.64
C LEU A 23 -12.07 74.15 -23.07
N ASN A 24 -12.52 75.39 -22.91
CA ASN A 24 -13.87 75.71 -22.42
C ASN A 24 -14.91 75.87 -23.55
N GLY A 25 -14.51 75.73 -24.83
CA GLY A 25 -15.42 75.87 -25.97
C GLY A 25 -16.19 74.59 -26.30
N ASP A 26 -17.32 74.71 -27.02
CA ASP A 26 -18.22 73.60 -27.33
C ASP A 26 -17.67 72.60 -28.37
N GLU A 27 -16.73 73.05 -29.22
CA GLU A 27 -16.17 72.29 -30.34
C GLU A 27 -15.13 71.23 -29.93
N LYS A 28 -15.47 69.95 -30.10
CA LYS A 28 -14.65 68.79 -29.67
C LYS A 28 -13.24 68.78 -30.28
N PHE A 29 -13.10 69.05 -31.59
CA PHE A 29 -11.79 69.07 -32.25
C PHE A 29 -10.91 70.25 -31.83
N THR A 30 -11.53 71.36 -31.47
CA THR A 30 -10.84 72.55 -30.96
C THR A 30 -10.23 72.27 -29.59
N ARG A 31 -10.98 71.60 -28.70
CA ARG A 31 -10.46 71.12 -27.41
C ARG A 31 -9.32 70.12 -27.56
N LYS A 32 -9.45 69.15 -28.46
CA LYS A 32 -8.38 68.19 -28.77
C LYS A 32 -7.08 68.90 -29.18
N ARG A 33 -7.14 69.81 -30.17
CA ARG A 33 -5.97 70.56 -30.65
C ARG A 33 -5.36 71.45 -29.56
N ALA A 34 -6.19 71.99 -28.67
CA ALA A 34 -5.72 72.77 -27.53
C ALA A 34 -4.92 71.91 -26.54
N LEU A 35 -5.35 70.68 -26.24
CA LEU A 35 -4.58 69.75 -25.40
C LEU A 35 -3.24 69.36 -26.03
N GLU A 36 -3.23 69.06 -27.34
CA GLU A 36 -1.99 68.80 -28.09
C GLU A 36 -1.05 70.02 -28.07
N GLY A 37 -1.62 71.21 -28.23
CA GLY A 37 -0.88 72.48 -28.14
C GLY A 37 -0.28 72.73 -26.76
N ILE A 38 -1.05 72.49 -25.69
CA ILE A 38 -0.57 72.61 -24.30
C ILE A 38 0.61 71.68 -24.07
N LYS A 39 0.51 70.40 -24.45
CA LYS A 39 1.61 69.43 -24.27
C LYS A 39 2.87 69.87 -25.03
N LYS A 40 2.72 70.30 -26.29
CA LYS A 40 3.83 70.80 -27.12
C LYS A 40 4.48 72.06 -26.54
N GLU A 41 3.68 72.95 -25.95
CA GLU A 41 4.16 74.23 -25.43
C GLU A 41 4.73 74.16 -24.01
N THR A 42 4.60 73.01 -23.34
CA THR A 42 5.02 72.80 -21.94
C THR A 42 6.04 71.68 -21.83
N ILE A 43 5.58 70.43 -21.66
CA ILE A 43 6.41 69.25 -21.42
C ILE A 43 7.45 69.04 -22.54
N GLU A 44 7.03 69.16 -23.81
CA GLU A 44 7.94 68.92 -24.95
C GLU A 44 8.98 70.03 -25.17
N LYS A 45 8.80 71.21 -24.55
CA LYS A 45 9.79 72.29 -24.60
C LYS A 45 10.95 72.11 -23.61
N GLY A 46 10.90 71.10 -22.74
CA GLY A 46 11.98 70.84 -21.77
C GLY A 46 12.17 71.98 -20.75
N LEU A 47 11.06 72.54 -20.26
CA LEU A 47 11.07 73.60 -19.25
C LEU A 47 11.61 73.09 -17.90
N SER A 48 12.11 73.99 -17.04
CA SER A 48 12.54 73.60 -15.70
C SER A 48 11.37 73.13 -14.83
N ASN A 49 11.64 72.21 -13.89
CA ASN A 49 10.63 71.61 -13.01
C ASN A 49 9.86 72.65 -12.17
N THR A 50 10.54 73.72 -11.75
CA THR A 50 9.94 74.85 -11.00
C THR A 50 9.02 75.70 -11.87
N VAL A 51 9.37 75.94 -13.14
CA VAL A 51 8.49 76.63 -14.09
C VAL A 51 7.29 75.75 -14.43
N LEU A 52 7.50 74.44 -14.62
CA LEU A 52 6.42 73.48 -14.84
C LEU A 52 5.45 73.40 -13.66
N GLN A 53 5.92 73.55 -12.42
CA GLN A 53 5.07 73.59 -11.22
C GLN A 53 4.03 74.71 -11.29
N GLU A 54 4.49 75.94 -11.56
CA GLU A 54 3.62 77.13 -11.66
C GLU A 54 2.67 77.03 -12.86
N VAL A 55 3.17 76.55 -14.00
CA VAL A 55 2.35 76.30 -15.20
C VAL A 55 1.29 75.24 -14.89
N PHE A 56 1.66 74.11 -14.29
CA PHE A 56 0.74 73.03 -13.96
C PHE A 56 -0.36 73.50 -13.00
N ALA A 57 -0.01 74.25 -11.96
CA ALA A 57 -0.99 74.82 -11.02
C ALA A 57 -2.06 75.67 -11.74
N SER A 58 -1.67 76.44 -12.75
CA SER A 58 -2.60 77.25 -13.55
C SER A 58 -3.48 76.43 -14.52
N LEU A 59 -2.96 75.31 -15.02
CA LEU A 59 -3.63 74.44 -16.00
C LEU A 59 -4.51 73.36 -15.36
N LEU A 60 -4.20 72.97 -14.12
CA LEU A 60 -4.72 71.77 -13.46
C LEU A 60 -6.24 71.68 -13.50
N ASN A 61 -6.95 72.73 -13.11
CA ASN A 61 -8.43 72.72 -13.10
C ASN A 61 -9.03 72.53 -14.50
N SER A 62 -8.42 73.11 -15.53
CA SER A 62 -8.88 72.95 -16.92
C SER A 62 -8.63 71.54 -17.42
N LEU A 63 -7.47 70.95 -17.12
CA LEU A 63 -7.14 69.57 -17.45
C LEU A 63 -8.09 68.59 -16.73
N LEU A 64 -8.34 68.81 -15.44
CA LEU A 64 -9.26 67.98 -14.64
C LEU A 64 -10.69 68.03 -15.19
N ARG A 65 -11.18 69.18 -15.66
CA ARG A 65 -12.48 69.25 -16.35
C ARG A 65 -12.50 68.42 -17.64
N CYS A 66 -11.42 68.43 -18.40
CA CYS A 66 -11.29 67.61 -19.61
C CYS A 66 -11.27 66.11 -19.32
N LEU A 67 -11.06 65.67 -18.07
CA LEU A 67 -11.25 64.26 -17.73
C LEU A 67 -12.69 63.82 -17.96
N SER A 68 -13.68 64.72 -17.87
CA SER A 68 -15.11 64.46 -18.11
C SER A 68 -15.60 64.87 -19.51
N ASP A 69 -14.69 65.06 -20.47
CA ASP A 69 -15.04 65.46 -21.83
C ASP A 69 -15.87 64.37 -22.55
N PRO A 70 -16.91 64.72 -23.32
CA PRO A 70 -17.65 63.76 -24.14
C PRO A 70 -16.79 63.09 -25.22
N MET A 71 -15.64 63.65 -25.60
CA MET A 71 -14.70 63.05 -26.54
C MET A 71 -13.62 62.26 -25.79
N GLU A 72 -13.56 60.96 -26.04
CA GLU A 72 -12.56 60.05 -25.46
C GLU A 72 -11.12 60.52 -25.67
N ARG A 73 -10.76 60.94 -26.88
CA ARG A 73 -9.41 61.45 -27.17
C ARG A 73 -9.02 62.68 -26.35
N CYS A 74 -9.98 63.54 -26.00
CA CYS A 74 -9.71 64.68 -25.12
C CYS A 74 -9.42 64.22 -23.69
N ARG A 75 -10.18 63.23 -23.19
CA ARG A 75 -9.93 62.61 -21.89
C ARG A 75 -8.55 61.96 -21.84
N GLU A 76 -8.22 61.17 -22.86
CA GLU A 76 -6.91 60.51 -23.01
C GLU A 76 -5.75 61.51 -22.97
N LEU A 77 -5.80 62.55 -23.81
CA LEU A 77 -4.76 63.59 -23.85
C LEU A 77 -4.66 64.34 -22.53
N SER A 78 -5.78 64.58 -21.85
CA SER A 78 -5.77 65.21 -20.52
C SER A 78 -5.08 64.32 -19.48
N ILE A 79 -5.42 63.03 -19.41
CA ILE A 79 -4.77 62.06 -18.51
C ILE A 79 -3.27 62.00 -18.77
N GLN A 80 -2.87 61.90 -20.04
CA GLN A 80 -1.45 61.89 -20.44
C GLN A 80 -0.73 63.18 -20.05
N THR A 81 -1.37 64.33 -20.27
CA THR A 81 -0.79 65.63 -19.91
C THR A 81 -0.61 65.75 -18.40
N ILE A 82 -1.62 65.37 -17.61
CA ILE A 82 -1.55 65.34 -16.14
C ILE A 82 -0.41 64.40 -15.68
N ARG A 83 -0.33 63.20 -16.26
CA ARG A 83 0.75 62.22 -15.97
C ARG A 83 2.13 62.82 -16.22
N ASP A 84 2.32 63.46 -17.37
CA ASP A 84 3.60 64.03 -17.77
C ASP A 84 3.99 65.21 -16.85
N PHE A 85 3.03 66.05 -16.44
CA PHE A 85 3.29 67.07 -15.43
C PHE A 85 3.70 66.47 -14.09
N ILE A 86 2.96 65.49 -13.55
CA ILE A 86 3.28 64.86 -12.26
C ILE A 86 4.71 64.29 -12.23
N ARG A 87 5.22 63.76 -13.36
CA ARG A 87 6.60 63.27 -13.46
C ARG A 87 7.66 64.36 -13.38
N CYS A 88 7.34 65.58 -13.81
CA CYS A 88 8.32 66.62 -14.06
C CYS A 88 8.28 67.77 -13.04
N VAL A 89 7.17 67.98 -12.34
CA VAL A 89 7.05 69.10 -11.40
C VAL A 89 7.83 68.86 -10.10
N SER A 90 8.28 69.92 -9.46
CA SER A 90 9.10 69.82 -8.23
C SER A 90 8.33 69.37 -7.00
N ASN A 91 7.06 69.77 -6.86
CA ASN A 91 6.20 69.50 -5.70
C ASN A 91 4.84 68.94 -6.17
N PRO A 92 4.79 67.69 -6.66
CA PRO A 92 3.57 67.08 -7.19
C PRO A 92 2.44 67.00 -6.15
N GLU A 93 2.77 66.90 -4.87
CA GLU A 93 1.82 66.79 -3.76
C GLU A 93 0.87 67.99 -3.64
N SER A 94 1.26 69.17 -4.12
CA SER A 94 0.39 70.36 -4.09
C SER A 94 -0.85 70.22 -4.98
N SER A 95 -0.84 69.28 -5.92
CA SER A 95 -1.94 69.03 -6.85
C SER A 95 -2.99 68.04 -6.32
N LEU A 96 -2.65 67.28 -5.26
CA LEU A 96 -3.50 66.24 -4.69
C LEU A 96 -4.90 66.71 -4.26
N PRO A 97 -5.08 67.89 -3.61
CA PRO A 97 -6.41 68.36 -3.21
C PRO A 97 -7.40 68.50 -4.37
N TYR A 98 -6.90 68.66 -5.60
CA TYR A 98 -7.71 68.81 -6.80
C TYR A 98 -7.82 67.50 -7.58
N ILE A 99 -6.72 66.74 -7.69
CA ILE A 99 -6.69 65.49 -8.47
C ILE A 99 -7.50 64.39 -7.77
N MET A 100 -7.33 64.20 -6.46
CA MET A 100 -7.93 63.07 -5.74
C MET A 100 -9.46 63.07 -5.83
N PRO A 101 -10.18 64.20 -5.57
CA PRO A 101 -11.63 64.23 -5.72
C PRO A 101 -12.11 63.89 -7.14
N CYS A 102 -11.39 64.34 -8.18
CA CYS A 102 -11.73 64.03 -9.57
C CYS A 102 -11.54 62.53 -9.89
N LEU A 103 -10.46 61.92 -9.41
CA LEU A 103 -10.23 60.49 -9.59
C LEU A 103 -11.25 59.64 -8.81
N VAL A 104 -11.59 60.02 -7.57
CA VAL A 104 -12.66 59.37 -6.79
C VAL A 104 -13.99 59.47 -7.51
N GLN A 105 -14.35 60.65 -8.02
CA GLN A 105 -15.59 60.82 -8.76
C GLN A 105 -15.65 59.92 -10.02
N ARG A 106 -14.53 59.77 -10.74
CA ARG A 106 -14.50 58.99 -11.99
C ARG A 106 -14.38 57.48 -11.76
N LEU A 107 -13.61 57.04 -10.76
CA LEU A 107 -13.26 55.63 -10.54
C LEU A 107 -13.79 55.04 -9.23
N GLY A 108 -13.92 55.84 -8.17
CA GLY A 108 -14.27 55.38 -6.81
C GLY A 108 -15.74 55.57 -6.41
N GLY A 109 -16.60 56.02 -7.34
CA GLY A 109 -18.04 56.17 -7.10
C GLY A 109 -18.78 54.82 -6.94
N ASN A 110 -20.10 54.87 -6.74
CA ASN A 110 -20.91 53.64 -6.66
C ASN A 110 -20.76 52.79 -7.93
N GLU A 111 -20.73 53.45 -9.08
CA GLU A 111 -20.42 52.89 -10.41
C GLU A 111 -19.23 53.66 -11.00
N ILE A 112 -18.41 52.96 -11.79
CA ILE A 112 -17.29 53.59 -12.49
C ILE A 112 -17.85 54.43 -13.65
N VAL A 113 -17.55 55.72 -13.64
CA VAL A 113 -18.10 56.69 -14.59
C VAL A 113 -17.30 56.73 -15.90
N GLU A 114 -16.04 56.29 -15.90
CA GLU A 114 -15.21 56.22 -17.11
C GLU A 114 -15.52 54.92 -17.90
N PRO A 115 -16.19 54.98 -19.07
CA PRO A 115 -16.55 53.79 -19.84
C PRO A 115 -15.37 53.12 -20.56
N ALA A 116 -14.32 53.86 -20.93
CA ALA A 116 -13.23 53.32 -21.74
C ALA A 116 -12.20 52.60 -20.85
N GLU A 117 -12.02 51.30 -21.05
CA GLU A 117 -11.12 50.47 -20.23
C GLU A 117 -9.66 50.92 -20.26
N GLU A 118 -9.17 51.35 -21.43
CA GLU A 118 -7.82 51.90 -21.60
C GLU A 118 -7.63 53.24 -20.85
N LEU A 119 -8.70 54.05 -20.73
CA LEU A 119 -8.65 55.29 -19.95
C LEU A 119 -8.73 55.03 -18.46
N ARG A 120 -9.51 54.03 -18.03
CA ARG A 120 -9.49 53.54 -16.65
C ARG A 120 -8.09 53.08 -16.27
N LEU A 121 -7.45 52.27 -17.11
CA LEU A 121 -6.06 51.84 -16.92
C LEU A 121 -5.14 53.06 -16.82
N SER A 122 -5.20 53.98 -17.78
CA SER A 122 -4.38 55.19 -17.80
C SER A 122 -4.54 56.04 -16.52
N MET A 123 -5.75 56.14 -15.97
CA MET A 123 -5.99 56.86 -14.71
C MET A 123 -5.42 56.12 -13.50
N VAL A 124 -5.50 54.78 -13.45
CA VAL A 124 -4.88 53.98 -12.38
C VAL A 124 -3.35 54.03 -12.49
N GLU A 125 -2.78 54.07 -13.70
CA GLU A 125 -1.34 54.29 -13.88
C GLU A 125 -0.89 55.68 -13.40
N VAL A 126 -1.74 56.70 -13.57
CA VAL A 126 -1.51 58.02 -12.96
C VAL A 126 -1.59 57.93 -11.44
N LEU A 127 -2.52 57.14 -10.89
CA LEU A 127 -2.62 56.90 -9.46
C LEU A 127 -1.36 56.22 -8.90
N SER A 128 -0.86 55.17 -9.56
CA SER A 128 0.41 54.52 -9.21
C SER A 128 1.59 55.50 -9.22
N LEU A 129 1.68 56.33 -10.27
CA LEU A 129 2.71 57.36 -10.36
C LEU A 129 2.61 58.35 -9.20
N ILE A 130 1.40 58.80 -8.86
CA ILE A 130 1.15 59.70 -7.71
C ILE A 130 1.66 59.07 -6.42
N VAL A 131 1.42 57.76 -6.23
CA VAL A 131 1.95 57.03 -5.07
C VAL A 131 3.48 57.04 -5.04
N GLU A 132 4.12 56.77 -6.17
CA GLU A 132 5.59 56.73 -6.28
C GLU A 132 6.24 58.11 -6.02
N VAL A 133 5.62 59.21 -6.46
CA VAL A 133 6.24 60.55 -6.35
C VAL A 133 5.83 61.32 -5.10
N CYS A 134 4.62 61.10 -4.57
CA CYS A 134 4.11 61.83 -3.40
C CYS A 134 4.36 61.07 -2.08
N GLU A 135 4.53 59.76 -2.12
CA GLU A 135 4.80 58.87 -0.99
C GLU A 135 3.90 59.17 0.24
N ARG A 136 4.49 59.59 1.37
CA ARG A 136 3.81 59.83 2.65
C ARG A 136 2.79 60.97 2.60
N HIS A 137 2.88 61.88 1.63
CA HIS A 137 1.93 62.99 1.47
C HIS A 137 0.53 62.51 1.08
N LEU A 138 0.36 61.24 0.72
CA LEU A 138 -0.94 60.63 0.43
C LEU A 138 -1.71 60.16 1.66
N ALA A 139 -1.11 60.18 2.86
CA ALA A 139 -1.79 59.77 4.09
C ALA A 139 -3.15 60.48 4.33
N PRO A 140 -3.32 61.80 4.07
CA PRO A 140 -4.61 62.47 4.20
C PRO A 140 -5.68 62.00 3.21
N TYR A 141 -5.29 61.31 2.13
CA TYR A 141 -6.17 60.82 1.06
C TYR A 141 -6.41 59.31 1.15
N LEU A 142 -6.17 58.70 2.31
CA LEU A 142 -6.33 57.26 2.52
C LEU A 142 -7.72 56.76 2.08
N ASP A 143 -8.79 57.41 2.54
CA ASP A 143 -10.16 57.01 2.20
C ASP A 143 -10.43 57.09 0.70
N ASP A 144 -9.90 58.11 0.03
CA ASP A 144 -10.07 58.33 -1.40
C ASP A 144 -9.33 57.27 -2.23
N MET A 145 -8.08 56.98 -1.84
CA MET A 145 -7.27 55.91 -2.45
C MET A 145 -7.97 54.55 -2.31
N ILE A 146 -8.43 54.21 -1.11
CA ILE A 146 -9.08 52.93 -0.83
C ILE A 146 -10.39 52.80 -1.61
N LYS A 147 -11.22 53.85 -1.67
CA LYS A 147 -12.46 53.84 -2.47
C LYS A 147 -12.21 53.57 -3.95
N ILE A 148 -11.18 54.19 -4.54
CA ILE A 148 -10.79 53.93 -5.94
C ILE A 148 -10.36 52.47 -6.09
N LEU A 149 -9.42 52.00 -5.26
CA LEU A 149 -8.86 50.65 -5.36
C LEU A 149 -9.91 49.56 -5.14
N GLN A 150 -10.87 49.77 -4.23
CA GLN A 150 -11.97 48.82 -4.02
C GLN A 150 -12.77 48.55 -5.30
N LYS A 151 -12.93 49.56 -6.16
CA LYS A 151 -13.67 49.44 -7.41
C LYS A 151 -12.81 48.87 -8.54
N THR A 152 -11.57 49.34 -8.65
CA THR A 152 -10.67 48.98 -9.76
C THR A 152 -10.01 47.60 -9.59
N ILE A 153 -9.93 47.04 -8.37
CA ILE A 153 -9.50 45.65 -8.14
C ILE A 153 -10.53 44.63 -8.68
N THR A 154 -11.80 45.01 -8.75
CA THR A 154 -12.88 44.19 -9.31
C THR A 154 -13.27 44.61 -10.73
N ASP A 155 -12.39 45.36 -11.40
CA ASP A 155 -12.65 45.85 -12.76
C ASP A 155 -12.81 44.69 -13.76
N PRO A 156 -13.72 44.76 -14.74
CA PRO A 156 -13.81 43.75 -15.80
C PRO A 156 -12.55 43.66 -16.67
N PHE A 157 -11.74 44.73 -16.77
CA PHE A 157 -10.55 44.76 -17.62
C PHE A 157 -9.30 44.28 -16.85
N PRO A 158 -8.65 43.17 -17.25
CA PRO A 158 -7.55 42.56 -16.51
C PRO A 158 -6.35 43.47 -16.24
N GLU A 159 -6.03 44.39 -17.16
CA GLU A 159 -4.89 45.30 -17.00
C GLU A 159 -5.15 46.32 -15.87
N VAL A 160 -6.40 46.79 -15.71
CA VAL A 160 -6.79 47.68 -14.60
C VAL A 160 -6.63 46.97 -13.26
N ILE A 161 -7.04 45.69 -13.18
CA ILE A 161 -6.88 44.91 -11.95
C ILE A 161 -5.41 44.80 -11.56
N LYS A 162 -4.54 44.44 -12.51
CA LYS A 162 -3.10 44.29 -12.26
C LYS A 162 -2.45 45.60 -11.81
N GLU A 163 -2.73 46.71 -12.51
CA GLU A 163 -2.17 48.00 -12.11
C GLU A 163 -2.74 48.46 -10.76
N SER A 164 -4.01 48.16 -10.45
CA SER A 164 -4.61 48.43 -9.14
C SER A 164 -3.95 47.63 -8.02
N CYS A 165 -3.61 46.36 -8.27
CA CYS A 165 -2.86 45.52 -7.33
C CYS A 165 -1.47 46.10 -7.08
N LYS A 166 -0.74 46.47 -8.15
CA LYS A 166 0.56 47.15 -8.05
C LYS A 166 0.45 48.46 -7.26
N CYS A 167 -0.53 49.29 -7.58
CA CYS A 167 -0.81 50.55 -6.87
C CYS A 167 -1.09 50.29 -5.38
N THR A 168 -1.85 49.24 -5.06
CA THR A 168 -2.15 48.84 -3.67
C THR A 168 -0.88 48.51 -2.90
N ILE A 169 0.02 47.71 -3.49
CA ILE A 169 1.31 47.33 -2.87
C ILE A 169 2.17 48.57 -2.63
N LEU A 170 2.32 49.43 -3.64
CA LEU A 170 3.09 50.66 -3.53
C LEU A 170 2.52 51.58 -2.45
N PHE A 171 1.19 51.72 -2.40
CA PHE A 171 0.52 52.61 -1.47
C PHE A 171 0.67 52.11 -0.03
N ALA A 172 0.47 50.82 0.21
CA ALA A 172 0.66 50.20 1.52
C ALA A 172 2.10 50.44 2.07
N ARG A 173 3.10 50.34 1.19
CA ARG A 173 4.51 50.62 1.54
C ARG A 173 4.83 52.10 1.74
N SER A 174 4.08 52.99 1.08
CA SER A 174 4.32 54.45 1.14
C SER A 174 3.72 55.09 2.39
N VAL A 175 2.61 54.55 2.92
CA VAL A 175 1.92 55.06 4.12
C VAL A 175 1.71 53.99 5.21
N PRO A 176 2.77 53.27 5.64
CA PRO A 176 2.64 52.10 6.53
C PRO A 176 1.98 52.45 7.88
N ASP A 177 2.22 53.65 8.41
CA ASP A 177 1.68 54.09 9.70
C ASP A 177 0.17 54.33 9.68
N HIS A 178 -0.45 54.53 8.50
CA HIS A 178 -1.87 54.87 8.36
C HIS A 178 -2.67 53.79 7.63
N PHE A 179 -2.02 53.00 6.76
CA PHE A 179 -2.69 52.04 5.89
C PHE A 179 -3.60 51.05 6.65
N HIS A 180 -3.16 50.60 7.83
CA HIS A 180 -3.91 49.69 8.69
C HIS A 180 -5.32 50.19 9.07
N MET A 181 -5.58 51.51 9.03
CA MET A 181 -6.89 52.08 9.38
C MET A 181 -7.99 51.70 8.39
N GLN A 182 -7.64 51.40 7.12
CA GLN A 182 -8.59 51.09 6.04
C GLN A 182 -8.24 49.81 5.26
N ALA A 183 -7.14 49.12 5.60
CA ALA A 183 -6.66 47.93 4.87
C ALA A 183 -7.73 46.82 4.71
N GLU A 184 -8.56 46.60 5.75
CA GLU A 184 -9.63 45.59 5.76
C GLU A 184 -10.63 45.78 4.61
N CYS A 185 -10.87 47.03 4.19
CA CYS A 185 -11.79 47.36 3.09
C CYS A 185 -11.35 46.77 1.74
N LEU A 186 -10.08 46.43 1.57
CA LEU A 186 -9.55 45.82 0.34
C LEU A 186 -9.61 44.29 0.33
N VAL A 187 -9.80 43.64 1.48
CA VAL A 187 -9.82 42.18 1.58
C VAL A 187 -10.93 41.59 0.72
N LYS A 188 -12.17 42.09 0.85
CA LYS A 188 -13.31 41.57 0.08
C LYS A 188 -13.12 41.69 -1.44
N PRO A 189 -12.76 42.86 -2.02
CA PRO A 189 -12.42 42.98 -3.43
C PRO A 189 -11.33 41.99 -3.90
N LEU A 190 -10.25 41.84 -3.13
CA LEU A 190 -9.16 40.94 -3.47
C LEU A 190 -9.63 39.47 -3.47
N MET A 191 -10.35 39.04 -2.44
CA MET A 191 -10.83 37.65 -2.33
C MET A 191 -11.88 37.31 -3.40
N GLN A 192 -12.68 38.28 -3.84
CA GLN A 192 -13.60 38.09 -4.97
C GLN A 192 -12.86 37.86 -6.30
N THR A 193 -11.69 38.48 -6.48
CA THR A 193 -10.92 38.41 -7.73
C THR A 193 -9.81 37.36 -7.72
N ILE A 194 -9.47 36.74 -6.59
CA ILE A 194 -8.35 35.77 -6.48
C ILE A 194 -8.51 34.50 -7.33
N SER A 195 -9.74 34.19 -7.78
CA SER A 195 -10.07 33.08 -8.68
C SER A 195 -10.26 33.50 -10.14
N HIS A 196 -9.74 34.66 -10.53
CA HIS A 196 -9.86 35.17 -11.89
C HIS A 196 -9.31 34.19 -12.96
N GLN A 197 -9.89 34.18 -14.17
CA GLN A 197 -9.49 33.26 -15.24
C GLN A 197 -8.01 33.39 -15.67
N HIS A 198 -7.46 34.62 -15.67
CA HIS A 198 -6.08 34.87 -16.06
C HIS A 198 -5.10 34.72 -14.89
N SER A 199 -4.09 33.86 -15.06
CA SER A 199 -3.08 33.59 -14.02
C SER A 199 -2.30 34.83 -13.58
N ARG A 200 -1.95 35.73 -14.52
CA ARG A 200 -1.26 37.00 -14.20
C ARG A 200 -2.08 37.92 -13.28
N VAL A 201 -3.40 37.89 -13.38
CA VAL A 201 -4.29 38.63 -12.47
C VAL A 201 -4.28 37.97 -11.10
N ARG A 202 -4.41 36.64 -11.04
CA ARG A 202 -4.35 35.89 -9.76
C ARG A 202 -3.03 36.13 -9.02
N MET A 203 -1.91 36.16 -9.73
CA MET A 203 -0.60 36.51 -9.16
C MET A 203 -0.62 37.92 -8.54
N ALA A 204 -1.06 38.93 -9.30
CA ALA A 204 -1.10 40.31 -8.83
C ALA A 204 -2.00 40.46 -7.59
N ILE A 205 -3.15 39.77 -7.56
CA ILE A 205 -4.04 39.73 -6.40
C ILE A 205 -3.35 39.11 -5.19
N ILE A 206 -2.66 37.98 -5.34
CA ILE A 206 -1.93 37.30 -4.26
C ILE A 206 -0.85 38.22 -3.68
N GLU A 207 -0.05 38.87 -4.53
CA GLU A 207 0.99 39.81 -4.10
C GLU A 207 0.39 41.03 -3.38
N ALA A 208 -0.73 41.56 -3.88
CA ALA A 208 -1.45 42.67 -3.23
C ALA A 208 -2.06 42.26 -1.89
N THR A 209 -2.65 41.06 -1.80
CA THR A 209 -3.12 40.48 -0.53
C THR A 209 -1.97 40.36 0.46
N GLY A 210 -0.79 39.92 0.00
CA GLY A 210 0.43 39.88 0.80
C GLY A 210 0.73 41.21 1.48
N ALA A 211 0.78 42.29 0.70
CA ALA A 211 1.02 43.64 1.21
C ALA A 211 -0.12 44.15 2.10
N VAL A 212 -1.38 43.90 1.73
CA VAL A 212 -2.54 44.36 2.52
C VAL A 212 -2.54 43.76 3.93
N VAL A 213 -2.19 42.48 4.05
CA VAL A 213 -2.07 41.82 5.36
C VAL A 213 -0.84 42.32 6.12
N LEU A 214 0.31 42.47 5.44
CA LEU A 214 1.57 42.89 6.07
C LEU A 214 1.46 44.27 6.73
N PHE A 215 0.80 45.22 6.07
CA PHE A 215 0.60 46.59 6.54
C PHE A 215 -0.80 46.83 7.14
N GLY A 216 -1.61 45.79 7.26
CA GLY A 216 -3.00 45.84 7.73
C GLY A 216 -3.15 45.59 9.22
N THR A 217 -4.38 45.30 9.63
CA THR A 217 -4.66 44.80 10.99
C THR A 217 -4.60 43.29 11.03
N VAL A 218 -4.33 42.74 12.22
CA VAL A 218 -4.24 41.29 12.47
C VAL A 218 -5.50 40.53 12.04
N LYS A 219 -6.67 41.19 12.05
CA LYS A 219 -7.96 40.60 11.66
C LYS A 219 -7.99 40.13 10.21
N THR A 220 -7.27 40.81 9.32
CA THR A 220 -7.29 40.53 7.88
C THR A 220 -6.73 39.15 7.52
N MET A 221 -5.88 38.57 8.38
CA MET A 221 -5.24 37.27 8.12
C MET A 221 -6.27 36.14 8.00
N ASP A 222 -7.21 36.05 8.93
CA ASP A 222 -8.15 34.93 8.98
C ASP A 222 -9.11 34.91 7.78
N ASP A 223 -9.42 36.08 7.22
CA ASP A 223 -10.27 36.22 6.05
C ASP A 223 -9.59 35.80 4.74
N VAL A 224 -8.26 35.76 4.69
CA VAL A 224 -7.51 35.45 3.45
C VAL A 224 -6.91 34.05 3.40
N LEU A 225 -6.65 33.42 4.55
CA LEU A 225 -5.89 32.17 4.64
C LEU A 225 -6.47 31.04 3.79
N SER A 226 -7.78 30.83 3.84
CA SER A 226 -8.44 29.76 3.09
C SER A 226 -8.32 29.96 1.57
N HIS A 227 -8.43 31.20 1.10
CA HIS A 227 -8.26 31.56 -0.29
C HIS A 227 -6.81 31.38 -0.75
N MET A 228 -5.84 31.75 0.08
CA MET A 228 -4.41 31.53 -0.20
C MET A 228 -4.08 30.04 -0.26
N ALA A 229 -4.60 29.23 0.67
CA ALA A 229 -4.41 27.78 0.68
C ALA A 229 -4.97 27.12 -0.61
N GLN A 230 -6.14 27.56 -1.08
CA GLN A 230 -6.72 27.09 -2.35
C GLN A 230 -5.84 27.42 -3.58
N ARG A 231 -4.96 28.43 -3.49
CA ARG A 231 -4.03 28.80 -4.58
C ARG A 231 -2.76 27.95 -4.61
N LEU A 232 -2.50 27.13 -3.59
CA LEU A 232 -1.47 26.09 -3.66
C LEU A 232 -1.81 24.97 -4.66
N PHE A 233 -3.09 24.85 -5.05
CA PHE A 233 -3.59 23.88 -6.04
C PHE A 233 -3.76 24.50 -7.43
N ASP A 234 -3.30 25.74 -7.66
CA ASP A 234 -3.48 26.41 -8.94
C ASP A 234 -2.70 25.72 -10.06
N HIS A 235 -3.32 25.56 -11.23
CA HIS A 235 -2.67 24.97 -12.41
C HIS A 235 -1.47 25.77 -12.90
N SER A 236 -1.44 27.09 -12.65
CA SER A 236 -0.34 27.97 -13.04
C SER A 236 0.76 27.94 -11.98
N PRO A 237 1.97 27.45 -12.31
CA PRO A 237 3.16 27.52 -11.45
C PRO A 237 3.42 28.88 -10.83
N GLN A 238 3.26 29.94 -11.62
CA GLN A 238 3.58 31.30 -11.19
C GLN A 238 2.61 31.79 -10.10
N VAL A 239 1.38 31.26 -10.07
CA VAL A 239 0.40 31.58 -9.01
C VAL A 239 0.82 30.87 -7.72
N ARG A 240 1.19 29.58 -7.79
CA ARG A 240 1.69 28.83 -6.63
C ARG A 240 2.97 29.46 -6.07
N LYS A 241 3.91 29.85 -6.94
CA LYS A 241 5.12 30.59 -6.57
C LYS A 241 4.82 31.89 -5.84
N ALA A 242 3.81 32.66 -6.29
CA ALA A 242 3.40 33.89 -5.62
C ALA A 242 2.87 33.61 -4.20
N VAL A 243 2.10 32.53 -3.99
CA VAL A 243 1.67 32.11 -2.64
C VAL A 243 2.87 31.76 -1.78
N THR A 244 3.84 31.01 -2.30
CA THR A 244 5.07 30.64 -1.58
C THR A 244 5.85 31.87 -1.11
N LEU A 245 6.02 32.87 -2.00
CA LEU A 245 6.70 34.14 -1.67
C LEU A 245 5.96 34.92 -0.59
N VAL A 246 4.64 35.07 -0.73
CA VAL A 246 3.83 35.82 0.24
C VAL A 246 3.80 35.11 1.59
N ALA A 247 3.67 33.78 1.63
CA ALA A 247 3.71 33.02 2.87
C ALA A 247 5.07 33.12 3.58
N GLY A 248 6.17 33.08 2.82
CA GLY A 248 7.51 33.31 3.35
C GLY A 248 7.68 34.72 3.91
N ASP A 249 7.23 35.75 3.17
CA ASP A 249 7.28 37.14 3.62
C ASP A 249 6.45 37.37 4.90
N TRP A 250 5.26 36.76 5.00
CA TRP A 250 4.49 36.78 6.24
C TRP A 250 5.22 36.11 7.41
N LEU A 251 5.86 34.96 7.18
CA LEU A 251 6.64 34.27 8.21
C LEU A 251 7.89 35.04 8.66
N LEU A 252 8.46 35.89 7.81
CA LEU A 252 9.63 36.72 8.13
C LEU A 252 9.23 38.06 8.77
N ASN A 253 8.25 38.74 8.17
CA ASN A 253 8.05 40.18 8.35
C ASN A 253 6.71 40.57 8.98
N PHE A 254 5.71 39.67 9.06
CA PHE A 254 4.44 40.02 9.68
C PHE A 254 4.60 40.31 11.18
N LYS A 255 4.08 41.45 11.63
CA LYS A 255 4.30 41.97 12.99
C LYS A 255 3.84 41.02 14.09
N ASP A 256 2.73 40.31 13.88
CA ASP A 256 2.17 39.34 14.83
C ASP A 256 2.37 37.88 14.36
N ARG A 257 3.46 37.61 13.62
CA ARG A 257 3.74 36.27 13.07
C ARG A 257 3.76 35.16 14.12
N TYR A 258 4.16 35.46 15.36
CA TYR A 258 4.23 34.48 16.46
C TYR A 258 2.86 33.89 16.79
N SER A 259 1.81 34.71 16.77
CA SER A 259 0.43 34.27 17.00
C SER A 259 -0.09 33.41 15.84
N TYR A 260 0.43 33.62 14.63
CA TYR A 260 -0.07 33.02 13.39
C TYR A 260 0.82 31.94 12.78
N PHE A 261 1.97 31.58 13.38
CA PHE A 261 2.85 30.54 12.84
C PHE A 261 2.09 29.25 12.50
N HIS A 262 1.27 28.71 13.41
CA HIS A 262 0.45 27.53 13.13
C HIS A 262 -0.49 27.64 11.92
N LYS A 263 -0.85 28.84 11.44
CA LYS A 263 -1.67 29.03 10.24
C LYS A 263 -0.82 29.29 8.99
N LEU A 264 0.35 29.90 9.16
CA LEU A 264 1.26 30.26 8.07
C LEU A 264 2.19 29.12 7.65
N LEU A 265 2.63 28.28 8.60
CA LEU A 265 3.51 27.15 8.35
C LEU A 265 2.95 26.21 7.27
N PRO A 266 1.67 25.78 7.30
CA PRO A 266 1.12 24.93 6.25
C PRO A 266 1.18 25.55 4.86
N LEU A 267 1.06 26.88 4.73
CA LEU A 267 1.10 27.56 3.42
C LEU A 267 2.48 27.45 2.77
N LEU A 268 3.54 27.72 3.53
CA LEU A 268 4.91 27.63 3.03
C LEU A 268 5.37 26.17 2.89
N LEU A 269 5.16 25.34 3.93
CA LEU A 269 5.68 23.97 3.96
C LEU A 269 5.01 23.07 2.91
N SER A 270 3.75 23.32 2.57
CA SER A 270 3.08 22.65 1.45
C SER A 270 3.80 22.86 0.11
N SER A 271 4.57 23.95 -0.06
CA SER A 271 5.32 24.21 -1.29
C SER A 271 6.57 23.33 -1.44
N HIS A 272 7.01 22.59 -0.40
CA HIS A 272 8.14 21.66 -0.48
C HIS A 272 7.85 20.45 -1.38
N SER A 273 6.56 20.14 -1.59
CA SER A 273 6.11 19.06 -2.46
C SER A 273 5.56 19.53 -3.81
N ASP A 274 5.85 20.77 -4.23
CA ASP A 274 5.40 21.30 -5.53
C ASP A 274 5.99 20.52 -6.70
N ASP A 275 5.29 20.34 -7.82
CA ASP A 275 5.82 19.60 -8.97
C ASP A 275 7.05 20.28 -9.61
N LEU A 276 7.21 21.60 -9.45
CA LEU A 276 8.33 22.34 -10.04
C LEU A 276 9.52 22.48 -9.07
N PRO A 277 10.73 22.02 -9.47
CA PRO A 277 11.93 22.11 -8.64
C PRO A 277 12.27 23.52 -8.18
N GLU A 278 12.02 24.54 -9.03
CA GLU A 278 12.27 25.94 -8.69
C GLU A 278 11.43 26.43 -7.50
N ILE A 279 10.17 25.96 -7.40
CA ILE A 279 9.27 26.32 -6.30
C ILE A 279 9.69 25.59 -5.02
N LYS A 280 10.09 24.32 -5.12
CA LYS A 280 10.66 23.58 -3.99
C LYS A 280 11.89 24.28 -3.43
N ALA A 281 12.85 24.63 -4.29
CA ALA A 281 14.08 25.31 -3.89
C ALA A 281 13.79 26.66 -3.22
N LEU A 282 12.85 27.44 -3.77
CA LEU A 282 12.40 28.69 -3.18
C LEU A 282 11.75 28.48 -1.80
N ALA A 283 10.90 27.47 -1.65
CA ALA A 283 10.27 27.15 -0.38
C ALA A 283 11.31 26.74 0.69
N CYS A 284 12.31 25.93 0.30
CA CYS A 284 13.41 25.54 1.17
C CYS A 284 14.24 26.76 1.61
N GLU A 285 14.59 27.65 0.68
CA GLU A 285 15.37 28.86 0.98
C GLU A 285 14.62 29.79 1.93
N LEU A 286 13.36 30.11 1.64
CA LEU A 286 12.54 30.95 2.51
C LEU A 286 12.37 30.31 3.89
N TRP A 287 12.17 29.00 3.93
CA TRP A 287 12.01 28.29 5.19
C TRP A 287 13.28 28.28 6.04
N TRP A 288 14.44 28.13 5.40
CA TRP A 288 15.74 28.27 6.05
C TRP A 288 15.91 29.67 6.64
N GLN A 289 15.58 30.73 5.89
CA GLN A 289 15.61 32.11 6.38
C GLN A 289 14.69 32.33 7.58
N VAL A 290 13.47 31.80 7.53
CA VAL A 290 12.50 31.87 8.64
C VAL A 290 13.05 31.19 9.89
N GLY A 291 13.63 30.00 9.75
CA GLY A 291 14.25 29.28 10.85
C GLY A 291 15.44 30.05 11.44
N ALA A 292 16.34 30.55 10.60
CA ALA A 292 17.50 31.32 11.03
C ALA A 292 17.13 32.63 11.74
N GLN A 293 16.11 33.34 11.23
CA GLN A 293 15.59 34.54 11.89
C GLN A 293 14.99 34.20 13.26
N TRP A 294 14.15 33.17 13.32
CA TRP A 294 13.52 32.78 14.58
C TRP A 294 14.55 32.28 15.60
N GLU A 295 15.56 31.53 15.17
CA GLU A 295 16.66 31.08 16.04
C GLU A 295 17.40 32.26 16.66
N LYS A 296 17.73 33.27 15.84
CA LYS A 296 18.37 34.51 16.30
C LYS A 296 17.48 35.31 17.27
N GLU A 297 16.17 35.32 17.05
CA GLU A 297 15.22 36.05 17.91
C GLU A 297 14.94 35.34 19.25
N ASN A 298 15.25 34.04 19.36
CA ASN A 298 14.98 33.22 20.55
C ASN A 298 16.25 32.55 21.10
N GLU A 299 17.43 33.14 20.87
CA GLU A 299 18.74 32.55 21.23
C GLU A 299 18.82 32.20 22.73
N ASP A 300 18.30 33.07 23.60
CA ASP A 300 18.30 32.85 25.06
C ASP A 300 17.51 31.59 25.47
N ASP A 301 16.39 31.32 24.80
CA ASP A 301 15.56 30.12 25.05
C ASP A 301 16.23 28.84 24.50
N LEU A 302 17.06 28.98 23.46
CA LEU A 302 17.66 27.88 22.71
C LEU A 302 19.07 27.52 23.11
N LYS A 303 19.70 28.30 24.00
CA LYS A 303 21.10 28.15 24.41
C LYS A 303 21.53 26.70 24.69
N ASN A 304 20.74 25.99 25.50
CA ASN A 304 21.00 24.58 25.82
C ASN A 304 20.80 23.63 24.62
N LYS A 305 19.94 23.96 23.65
CA LYS A 305 19.72 23.13 22.46
C LYS A 305 20.81 23.36 21.40
N MET A 306 21.28 24.60 21.27
CA MET A 306 22.37 24.98 20.37
C MET A 306 23.69 24.29 20.72
N ASP A 307 23.93 24.01 22.00
CA ASP A 307 25.17 23.35 22.45
C ASP A 307 25.19 21.82 22.23
N TYR A 308 24.04 21.15 22.19
CA TYR A 308 23.96 19.67 22.23
C TYR A 308 23.19 18.99 21.08
N LEU A 309 22.38 19.71 20.28
CA LEU A 309 21.49 19.11 19.26
C LEU A 309 21.91 19.36 17.80
N LEU A 310 23.14 19.83 17.56
CA LEU A 310 23.63 20.18 16.21
C LEU A 310 23.87 18.95 15.32
N SER A 311 24.32 17.84 15.90
CA SER A 311 24.56 16.59 15.15
C SER A 311 23.25 15.89 14.79
N SER A 312 23.10 15.53 13.52
CA SER A 312 21.98 14.72 13.05
C SER A 312 21.87 13.41 13.84
N PRO A 313 20.65 12.93 14.14
CA PRO A 313 20.48 11.58 14.66
C PRO A 313 21.18 10.60 13.71
N LEU A 314 21.81 9.56 14.27
CA LEU A 314 22.50 8.51 13.49
C LEU A 314 21.61 7.83 12.43
N GLN A 315 20.29 8.05 12.49
CA GLN A 315 19.25 7.34 11.74
C GLN A 315 18.44 8.26 10.80
N TYR A 316 18.87 9.50 10.55
CA TYR A 316 18.14 10.37 9.62
C TYR A 316 18.06 9.75 8.20
N PRO A 317 16.94 9.89 7.47
CA PRO A 317 16.80 9.27 6.15
C PRO A 317 17.92 9.63 5.16
N PRO A 318 18.44 8.66 4.39
CA PRO A 318 19.53 8.91 3.46
C PRO A 318 19.11 9.88 2.35
N GLY A 319 19.96 10.85 2.04
CA GLY A 319 19.71 11.83 0.97
C GLY A 319 18.71 12.94 1.33
N VAL A 320 18.33 13.07 2.60
CA VAL A 320 17.45 14.15 3.09
C VAL A 320 18.25 15.05 4.03
N ASP A 321 18.30 16.35 3.71
CA ASP A 321 18.94 17.34 4.57
C ASP A 321 18.10 17.57 5.83
N ARG A 322 18.76 17.48 6.99
CA ARG A 322 18.11 17.75 8.27
C ARG A 322 17.81 19.25 8.39
N PRO A 323 16.56 19.66 8.69
CA PRO A 323 16.23 21.06 8.87
C PRO A 323 17.00 21.72 10.03
N GLY A 324 17.30 23.01 9.89
CA GLY A 324 17.95 23.82 10.93
C GLY A 324 17.17 23.84 12.25
N LEU A 325 17.84 24.15 13.36
CA LEU A 325 17.23 24.12 14.70
C LEU A 325 16.00 25.02 14.80
N GLY A 326 16.09 26.27 14.34
CA GLY A 326 14.93 27.18 14.33
C GLY A 326 13.72 26.65 13.55
N CYS A 327 13.94 26.03 12.38
CA CYS A 327 12.88 25.39 11.60
C CYS A 327 12.19 24.26 12.37
N ARG A 328 12.99 23.39 13.01
CA ARG A 328 12.47 22.25 13.79
C ARG A 328 11.65 22.73 14.98
N GLU A 329 12.18 23.66 15.76
CA GLU A 329 11.49 24.20 16.94
C GLU A 329 10.18 24.91 16.58
N LEU A 330 10.15 25.65 15.47
CA LEU A 330 8.91 26.27 14.97
C LEU A 330 7.83 25.22 14.68
N VAL A 331 8.18 24.11 14.03
CA VAL A 331 7.23 23.02 13.78
C VAL A 331 6.81 22.37 15.09
N VAL A 332 7.75 21.99 15.95
CA VAL A 332 7.47 21.32 17.24
C VAL A 332 6.51 22.14 18.11
N ARG A 333 6.75 23.45 18.24
CA ARG A 333 5.91 24.34 19.06
C ARG A 333 4.49 24.53 18.50
N ASN A 334 4.28 24.30 17.20
CA ASN A 334 3.00 24.50 16.54
C ASN A 334 2.29 23.19 16.15
N LEU A 335 2.95 22.04 16.24
CA LEU A 335 2.44 20.76 15.73
C LEU A 335 1.09 20.37 16.34
N SER A 336 0.91 20.57 17.65
CA SER A 336 -0.36 20.30 18.36
C SER A 336 -1.55 21.07 17.78
N LYS A 337 -1.32 22.30 17.30
CA LYS A 337 -2.35 23.15 16.67
C LYS A 337 -2.63 22.74 15.23
N LEU A 338 -1.68 22.11 14.56
CA LEU A 338 -1.81 21.61 13.17
C LEU A 338 -2.58 20.28 13.11
N MET A 339 -2.45 19.43 14.14
CA MET A 339 -3.02 18.08 14.15
C MET A 339 -4.52 18.03 13.82
N PRO A 340 -5.41 18.88 14.36
CA PRO A 340 -6.84 18.82 14.05
C PRO A 340 -7.14 19.04 12.56
N ALA A 341 -6.45 19.98 11.92
CA ALA A 341 -6.60 20.25 10.49
C ALA A 341 -6.06 19.09 9.65
N LEU A 342 -4.89 18.53 10.01
CA LEU A 342 -4.33 17.37 9.31
C LEU A 342 -5.25 16.13 9.38
N ILE A 343 -5.88 15.88 10.53
CA ILE A 343 -6.84 14.76 10.68
C ILE A 343 -8.06 14.97 9.79
N HIS A 344 -8.58 16.20 9.75
CA HIS A 344 -9.72 16.57 8.92
C HIS A 344 -9.39 16.42 7.43
N ASP A 345 -8.30 17.05 6.99
CA ASP A 345 -7.93 17.15 5.57
C ASP A 345 -7.42 15.82 5.00
N ALA A 346 -6.89 14.93 5.84
CA ALA A 346 -6.56 13.56 5.47
C ALA A 346 -7.80 12.72 5.09
N ARG A 347 -9.01 13.16 5.47
CA ARG A 347 -10.29 12.50 5.15
C ARG A 347 -11.15 13.35 4.22
N ASP A 348 -10.59 14.41 3.64
CA ASP A 348 -11.33 15.29 2.75
C ASP A 348 -11.81 14.55 1.50
N TRP A 349 -12.98 14.92 1.00
CA TRP A 349 -13.54 14.29 -0.20
C TRP A 349 -12.71 14.58 -1.46
N LEU A 350 -11.96 15.69 -1.47
CA LEU A 350 -11.03 16.05 -2.55
C LEU A 350 -9.71 15.29 -2.44
N VAL A 351 -9.40 14.51 -3.48
CA VAL A 351 -8.16 13.74 -3.60
C VAL A 351 -6.91 14.61 -3.44
N GLN A 352 -6.88 15.77 -4.12
CA GLN A 352 -5.73 16.67 -4.10
C GLN A 352 -5.42 17.17 -2.68
N THR A 353 -6.45 17.47 -1.89
CA THR A 353 -6.32 17.86 -0.48
C THR A 353 -5.69 16.74 0.34
N ARG A 354 -6.18 15.49 0.20
CA ARG A 354 -5.62 14.33 0.91
C ARG A 354 -4.17 14.07 0.55
N VAL A 355 -3.83 14.11 -0.74
CA VAL A 355 -2.45 13.94 -1.24
C VAL A 355 -1.53 15.03 -0.65
N LYS A 356 -1.93 16.30 -0.74
CA LYS A 356 -1.14 17.42 -0.23
C LYS A 356 -0.96 17.35 1.29
N THR A 357 -1.98 16.90 2.01
CA THR A 357 -1.92 16.68 3.46
C THR A 357 -0.90 15.62 3.82
N MET A 358 -0.85 14.49 3.09
CA MET A 358 0.14 13.44 3.36
C MET A 358 1.57 13.87 2.98
N GLN A 359 1.73 14.70 1.96
CA GLN A 359 3.02 15.30 1.62
C GLN A 359 3.48 16.30 2.70
N LEU A 360 2.57 17.17 3.16
CA LEU A 360 2.85 18.09 4.27
C LEU A 360 3.21 17.32 5.54
N LEU A 361 2.51 16.22 5.84
CA LEU A 361 2.80 15.38 6.99
C LEU A 361 4.25 14.88 6.99
N GLN A 362 4.76 14.38 5.87
CA GLN A 362 6.17 13.96 5.76
C GLN A 362 7.13 15.09 6.13
N VAL A 363 6.90 16.29 5.58
CA VAL A 363 7.70 17.47 5.90
C VAL A 363 7.63 17.74 7.40
N LEU A 364 6.44 17.76 8.00
CA LEU A 364 6.28 18.01 9.44
C LEU A 364 6.99 16.96 10.30
N LEU A 365 6.94 15.67 9.93
CA LEU A 365 7.61 14.59 10.68
C LEU A 365 9.14 14.72 10.63
N LEU A 366 9.71 15.09 9.48
CA LEU A 366 11.15 15.37 9.34
C LEU A 366 11.63 16.53 10.23
N HIS A 367 10.74 17.46 10.56
CA HIS A 367 11.04 18.59 11.44
C HIS A 367 10.77 18.28 12.93
N ALA A 368 9.72 17.51 13.21
CA ALA A 368 9.29 17.20 14.56
C ALA A 368 10.19 16.17 15.24
N GLU A 369 10.79 15.25 14.47
CA GLU A 369 11.71 14.21 14.98
C GLU A 369 11.09 13.46 16.18
N GLU A 370 11.81 13.31 17.29
CA GLU A 370 11.35 12.61 18.49
C GLU A 370 10.06 13.19 19.11
N HIS A 371 9.75 14.47 18.84
CA HIS A 371 8.52 15.11 19.31
C HIS A 371 7.26 14.57 18.61
N CYS A 372 7.39 13.73 17.57
CA CYS A 372 6.27 12.96 17.03
C CYS A 372 5.61 12.07 18.11
N THR A 373 6.38 11.63 19.11
CA THR A 373 5.93 10.73 20.18
C THR A 373 4.66 11.23 20.89
N GLN A 374 4.57 12.54 21.17
CA GLN A 374 3.42 13.12 21.89
C GLN A 374 2.13 13.15 21.05
N HIS A 375 2.24 13.05 19.73
CA HIS A 375 1.11 13.07 18.78
C HIS A 375 0.82 11.68 18.19
N LEU A 376 1.51 10.65 18.65
CA LEU A 376 1.53 9.34 17.99
C LEU A 376 0.12 8.76 17.78
N GLN A 377 -0.79 8.85 18.76
CA GLN A 377 -2.15 8.33 18.60
C GLN A 377 -2.93 9.02 17.47
N GLN A 378 -2.78 10.35 17.36
CA GLN A 378 -3.41 11.13 16.29
C GLN A 378 -2.76 10.82 14.93
N LEU A 379 -1.42 10.69 14.90
CA LEU A 379 -0.67 10.31 13.71
C LEU A 379 -1.07 8.92 13.20
N LEU A 380 -1.13 7.91 14.07
CA LEU A 380 -1.59 6.57 13.71
C LEU A 380 -3.01 6.58 13.14
N THR A 381 -3.90 7.41 13.71
CA THR A 381 -5.26 7.59 13.18
C THR A 381 -5.23 8.10 11.74
N ILE A 382 -4.40 9.11 11.44
CA ILE A 382 -4.21 9.62 10.07
C ILE A 382 -3.68 8.52 9.15
N LEU A 383 -2.65 7.80 9.59
CA LEU A 383 -1.96 6.78 8.78
C LEU A 383 -2.84 5.57 8.47
N TYR A 384 -3.66 5.10 9.41
CA TYR A 384 -4.62 4.02 9.15
C TYR A 384 -5.63 4.41 8.07
N HIS A 385 -6.10 5.67 8.06
CA HIS A 385 -6.99 6.17 7.01
C HIS A 385 -6.25 6.28 5.67
N ALA A 386 -5.04 6.85 5.67
CA ALA A 386 -4.24 7.03 4.46
C ALA A 386 -3.88 5.69 3.79
N CYS A 387 -3.60 4.64 4.57
CA CYS A 387 -3.30 3.31 4.04
C CYS A 387 -4.54 2.62 3.43
N CYS A 388 -5.74 2.95 3.91
CA CYS A 388 -7.02 2.50 3.36
C CYS A 388 -7.54 3.34 2.18
N ASP A 389 -6.82 4.38 1.77
CA ASP A 389 -7.29 5.26 0.70
C ASP A 389 -7.31 4.55 -0.66
N SER A 390 -8.26 4.90 -1.52
CA SER A 390 -8.33 4.38 -2.90
C SER A 390 -7.19 4.91 -3.76
N GLU A 391 -6.68 6.10 -3.46
CA GLU A 391 -5.65 6.79 -4.24
C GLU A 391 -4.24 6.32 -3.86
N GLN A 392 -3.47 5.89 -4.86
CA GLN A 392 -2.14 5.34 -4.66
C GLN A 392 -1.16 6.36 -4.06
N ASP A 393 -1.25 7.63 -4.45
CA ASP A 393 -0.38 8.68 -3.93
C ASP A 393 -0.63 8.95 -2.45
N VAL A 394 -1.88 8.87 -1.98
CA VAL A 394 -2.20 9.00 -0.56
C VAL A 394 -1.58 7.85 0.22
N ARG A 395 -1.78 6.60 -0.24
CA ARG A 395 -1.18 5.41 0.38
C ARG A 395 0.34 5.50 0.42
N LYS A 396 0.99 5.83 -0.70
CA LYS A 396 2.46 5.95 -0.80
C LYS A 396 3.01 6.97 0.20
N ASN A 397 2.42 8.16 0.23
CA ASN A 397 2.85 9.23 1.14
C ASN A 397 2.55 8.90 2.61
N GLY A 398 1.46 8.19 2.88
CA GLY A 398 1.12 7.67 4.21
C GLY A 398 2.13 6.62 4.69
N LEU A 399 2.50 5.64 3.85
CA LEU A 399 3.50 4.63 4.17
C LEU A 399 4.88 5.25 4.43
N GLU A 400 5.28 6.26 3.64
CA GLU A 400 6.53 6.98 3.89
C GLU A 400 6.48 7.75 5.22
N SER A 401 5.35 8.38 5.54
CA SER A 401 5.14 9.01 6.85
C SER A 401 5.22 8.01 8.00
N ALA A 402 4.64 6.82 7.84
CA ALA A 402 4.76 5.73 8.81
C ALA A 402 6.22 5.26 8.94
N ARG A 403 6.96 5.14 7.85
CA ARG A 403 8.40 4.83 7.88
C ARG A 403 9.19 5.86 8.68
N LEU A 404 8.91 7.15 8.52
CA LEU A 404 9.55 8.21 9.32
C LEU A 404 9.24 8.08 10.82
N LEU A 405 8.05 7.61 11.22
CA LEU A 405 7.79 7.34 12.63
C LEU A 405 8.68 6.23 13.19
N GLY A 406 9.01 5.21 12.39
CA GLY A 406 9.98 4.17 12.77
C GLY A 406 11.40 4.71 13.02
N VAL A 407 11.77 5.79 12.33
CA VAL A 407 13.05 6.47 12.51
C VAL A 407 13.08 7.29 13.80
N PHE A 408 12.00 8.02 14.08
CA PHE A 408 12.00 9.06 15.11
C PHE A 408 11.36 8.66 16.44
N VAL A 409 10.48 7.65 16.45
CA VAL A 409 9.75 7.23 17.65
C VAL A 409 10.32 5.91 18.17
N SER A 410 10.50 5.81 19.48
CA SER A 410 11.05 4.58 20.06
C SER A 410 10.08 3.38 19.86
N PRO A 411 10.61 2.18 19.54
CA PRO A 411 9.83 0.95 19.45
C PRO A 411 8.94 0.66 20.65
N GLU A 412 9.41 0.91 21.87
CA GLU A 412 8.62 0.69 23.08
C GLU A 412 7.31 1.51 23.06
N VAL A 413 7.37 2.76 22.60
CA VAL A 413 6.21 3.64 22.59
C VAL A 413 5.24 3.29 21.47
N PHE A 414 5.74 3.09 20.24
CA PHE A 414 4.83 2.81 19.13
C PHE A 414 4.22 1.41 19.19
N LEU A 415 4.95 0.41 19.66
CA LEU A 415 4.43 -0.96 19.79
C LEU A 415 3.32 -1.03 20.83
N LYS A 416 3.43 -0.28 21.94
CA LYS A 416 2.39 -0.22 22.98
C LYS A 416 1.02 0.19 22.41
N LEU A 417 1.00 1.11 21.44
CA LEU A 417 -0.24 1.55 20.79
C LEU A 417 -0.63 0.64 19.63
N ILE A 418 0.28 0.37 18.70
CA ILE A 418 -0.05 -0.34 17.47
C ILE A 418 -0.39 -1.80 17.74
N LEU A 419 0.36 -2.49 18.62
CA LEU A 419 0.06 -3.89 18.92
C LEU A 419 -1.28 -4.06 19.65
N ALA A 420 -1.75 -3.03 20.36
CA ALA A 420 -3.10 -3.04 20.92
C ALA A 420 -4.17 -2.98 19.82
N HIS A 421 -3.95 -2.18 18.77
CA HIS A 421 -4.85 -2.14 17.60
C HIS A 421 -4.76 -3.41 16.73
N VAL A 422 -3.58 -4.01 16.59
CA VAL A 422 -3.39 -5.29 15.87
C VAL A 422 -4.11 -6.44 16.58
N LYS A 423 -4.11 -6.47 17.92
CA LYS A 423 -4.85 -7.48 18.68
C LYS A 423 -6.37 -7.28 18.66
N ASN A 424 -6.80 -6.02 18.65
CA ASN A 424 -8.21 -5.65 18.75
C ASN A 424 -8.63 -4.84 17.53
N SER A 425 -8.78 -5.48 16.37
CA SER A 425 -9.14 -4.79 15.13
C SER A 425 -10.47 -4.03 15.19
N SER A 426 -11.40 -4.45 16.07
CA SER A 426 -12.64 -3.71 16.36
C SER A 426 -12.42 -2.34 17.00
N SER A 427 -11.23 -2.08 17.54
CA SER A 427 -10.87 -0.78 18.14
C SER A 427 -10.47 0.26 17.11
N CYS A 428 -10.20 -0.14 15.86
CA CYS A 428 -9.91 0.77 14.76
C CYS A 428 -11.16 0.96 13.90
N SER A 429 -11.46 2.20 13.49
CA SER A 429 -12.55 2.48 12.55
C SER A 429 -12.24 2.06 11.10
N CYS A 430 -11.00 1.63 10.84
CA CYS A 430 -10.50 1.22 9.53
C CYS A 430 -10.51 -0.32 9.39
N SER A 431 -10.14 -0.82 8.21
CA SER A 431 -10.01 -2.26 7.96
C SER A 431 -8.96 -2.91 8.88
N PRO A 432 -9.13 -4.20 9.25
CA PRO A 432 -8.25 -4.90 10.18
C PRO A 432 -6.79 -5.00 9.71
N TRP A 433 -6.54 -4.90 8.40
CA TRP A 433 -5.19 -4.95 7.83
C TRP A 433 -4.43 -3.60 7.94
N ALA A 434 -5.10 -2.48 8.21
CA ALA A 434 -4.46 -1.16 8.22
C ALA A 434 -3.41 -1.00 9.34
N PRO A 435 -3.66 -1.47 10.58
CA PRO A 435 -2.63 -1.48 11.62
C PRO A 435 -1.39 -2.31 11.25
N LEU A 436 -1.57 -3.44 10.56
CA LEU A 436 -0.46 -4.28 10.09
C LEU A 436 0.35 -3.59 8.99
N MET A 437 -0.32 -2.95 8.03
CA MET A 437 0.35 -2.20 6.97
C MET A 437 1.20 -1.06 7.54
N VAL A 438 0.64 -0.29 8.48
CA VAL A 438 1.37 0.79 9.17
C VAL A 438 2.49 0.24 10.06
N LEU A 439 2.27 -0.90 10.73
CA LEU A 439 3.32 -1.57 11.51
C LEU A 439 4.49 -1.97 10.63
N SER A 440 4.25 -2.63 9.49
CA SER A 440 5.29 -3.00 8.52
C SER A 440 6.10 -1.77 8.07
N ALA A 441 5.44 -0.66 7.72
CA ALA A 441 6.13 0.55 7.32
C ALA A 441 6.99 1.17 8.45
N ILE A 442 6.48 1.20 9.69
CA ILE A 442 7.23 1.68 10.87
C ILE A 442 8.43 0.77 11.16
N LEU A 443 8.26 -0.55 11.11
CA LEU A 443 9.35 -1.50 11.29
C LEU A 443 10.44 -1.28 10.23
N LYS A 444 10.05 -0.99 8.98
CA LYS A 444 10.99 -0.71 7.88
C LYS A 444 11.83 0.56 8.09
N GLY A 445 11.30 1.54 8.81
CA GLY A 445 12.04 2.74 9.21
C GLY A 445 12.88 2.56 10.48
N SER A 446 12.66 1.48 11.22
CA SER A 446 13.30 1.26 12.53
C SER A 446 14.74 0.76 12.37
N ASN A 447 15.54 0.99 13.40
CA ASN A 447 16.92 0.50 13.46
C ASN A 447 17.01 -0.85 14.20
N ARG A 448 17.75 -1.80 13.62
CA ARG A 448 18.06 -3.13 14.19
C ARG A 448 18.37 -3.10 15.69
N LYS A 449 19.30 -2.24 16.12
CA LYS A 449 19.76 -2.18 17.53
C LYS A 449 18.67 -1.74 18.51
N VAL A 450 17.80 -0.84 18.09
CA VAL A 450 16.73 -0.29 18.94
C VAL A 450 15.52 -1.23 18.94
N LEU A 451 15.30 -1.94 17.84
CA LEU A 451 14.20 -2.90 17.70
C LEU A 451 14.46 -4.22 18.44
N GLY A 452 15.73 -4.65 18.54
CA GLY A 452 16.16 -5.90 19.17
C GLY A 452 15.45 -6.26 20.49
N PRO A 453 15.43 -5.37 21.50
CA PRO A 453 14.77 -5.64 22.79
C PRO A 453 13.26 -5.93 22.71
N GLN A 454 12.60 -5.48 21.62
CA GLN A 454 11.16 -5.60 21.44
C GLN A 454 10.76 -6.74 20.49
N LEU A 455 11.72 -7.42 19.84
CA LEU A 455 11.44 -8.45 18.85
C LEU A 455 10.54 -9.55 19.40
N LEU A 456 10.85 -10.06 20.60
CA LEU A 456 10.06 -11.13 21.22
C LEU A 456 8.58 -10.74 21.38
N GLN A 457 8.30 -9.50 21.77
CA GLN A 457 6.94 -8.99 21.88
C GLN A 457 6.25 -8.96 20.51
N ILE A 458 6.93 -8.45 19.48
CA ILE A 458 6.40 -8.38 18.11
C ILE A 458 6.06 -9.79 17.60
N GLY A 459 7.01 -10.72 17.69
CA GLY A 459 6.83 -12.10 17.25
C GLY A 459 5.66 -12.79 17.98
N GLN A 460 5.57 -12.64 19.31
CA GLN A 460 4.48 -13.21 20.10
C GLN A 460 3.11 -12.68 19.70
N VAL A 461 2.99 -11.37 19.44
CA VAL A 461 1.71 -10.78 19.03
C VAL A 461 1.31 -11.21 17.63
N LEU A 462 2.23 -11.13 16.66
CA LEU A 462 1.94 -11.48 15.27
C LEU A 462 1.64 -12.97 15.09
N SER A 463 2.30 -13.85 15.85
CA SER A 463 2.06 -15.31 15.81
C SER A 463 0.87 -15.76 16.66
N HIS A 464 0.21 -14.85 17.38
CA HIS A 464 -0.96 -15.20 18.18
C HIS A 464 -2.13 -15.60 17.25
N PRO A 465 -2.90 -16.68 17.55
CA PRO A 465 -4.00 -17.12 16.70
C PRO A 465 -5.02 -16.02 16.38
N ASP A 466 -5.39 -15.19 17.36
CA ASP A 466 -6.34 -14.07 17.18
C ASP A 466 -5.87 -13.01 16.18
N VAL A 467 -4.58 -12.98 15.83
CA VAL A 467 -4.00 -12.08 14.81
C VAL A 467 -3.70 -12.89 13.55
N CYS A 468 -2.88 -13.93 13.66
CA CYS A 468 -2.44 -14.73 12.51
C CYS A 468 -3.57 -15.40 11.73
N GLN A 469 -4.72 -15.65 12.37
CA GLN A 469 -5.88 -16.32 11.80
C GLN A 469 -7.13 -15.42 11.80
N GLU A 470 -6.98 -14.11 12.04
CA GLU A 470 -8.10 -13.19 12.20
C GLU A 470 -8.97 -13.10 10.94
N SER A 471 -8.33 -13.05 9.77
CA SER A 471 -9.01 -12.83 8.48
C SER A 471 -8.37 -13.63 7.36
N GLN A 472 -9.22 -14.16 6.47
CA GLN A 472 -8.81 -14.85 5.25
C GLN A 472 -8.70 -13.91 4.04
N GLN A 473 -8.91 -12.60 4.23
CA GLN A 473 -8.78 -11.62 3.16
C GLN A 473 -7.35 -11.57 2.65
N THR A 474 -7.15 -11.66 1.33
CA THR A 474 -5.82 -11.61 0.69
C THR A 474 -4.98 -10.44 1.21
N VAL A 475 -5.53 -9.23 1.25
CA VAL A 475 -4.82 -8.02 1.71
C VAL A 475 -4.33 -8.18 3.16
N TYR A 476 -5.12 -8.79 4.04
CA TYR A 476 -4.70 -9.01 5.44
C TYR A 476 -3.50 -9.95 5.52
N VAL A 477 -3.57 -11.07 4.79
CA VAL A 477 -2.49 -12.05 4.71
C VAL A 477 -1.24 -11.42 4.09
N GLU A 478 -1.37 -10.62 3.03
CA GLU A 478 -0.25 -9.86 2.45
C GLU A 478 0.39 -8.89 3.45
N GLN A 479 -0.39 -8.21 4.29
CA GLN A 479 0.17 -7.28 5.29
C GLN A 479 0.89 -8.00 6.44
N LEU A 480 0.41 -9.18 6.84
CA LEU A 480 1.18 -10.04 7.76
C LEU A 480 2.50 -10.48 7.12
N LEU A 481 2.50 -10.81 5.82
CA LEU A 481 3.72 -11.22 5.11
C LEU A 481 4.70 -10.07 5.05
N ALA A 482 4.21 -8.87 4.73
CA ALA A 482 5.01 -7.66 4.68
C ALA A 482 5.63 -7.32 6.05
N CYS A 483 4.99 -7.68 7.17
CA CYS A 483 5.61 -7.57 8.48
C CYS A 483 6.78 -8.57 8.63
N VAL A 484 6.62 -9.81 8.18
CA VAL A 484 7.68 -10.83 8.21
C VAL A 484 8.85 -10.44 7.31
N GLU A 485 8.58 -10.06 6.06
CA GLU A 485 9.60 -9.61 5.09
C GLU A 485 10.43 -8.46 5.66
N VAL A 486 9.77 -7.44 6.23
CA VAL A 486 10.47 -6.30 6.82
C VAL A 486 11.26 -6.68 8.07
N LEU A 487 10.76 -7.59 8.90
CA LEU A 487 11.52 -8.07 10.07
C LEU A 487 12.79 -8.79 9.62
N LEU A 488 12.72 -9.63 8.58
CA LEU A 488 13.88 -10.30 7.99
C LEU A 488 14.87 -9.28 7.39
N GLU A 489 14.37 -8.28 6.66
CA GLU A 489 15.18 -7.21 6.05
C GLU A 489 15.91 -6.36 7.11
N VAL A 490 15.22 -5.96 8.19
CA VAL A 490 15.75 -5.00 9.17
C VAL A 490 16.53 -5.66 10.30
N CYS A 491 16.10 -6.83 10.75
CA CYS A 491 16.65 -7.47 11.96
C CYS A 491 17.73 -8.51 11.65
N GLU A 492 17.80 -9.02 10.43
CA GLU A 492 18.79 -9.97 9.97
C GLU A 492 18.94 -11.15 10.95
N GLU A 493 20.15 -11.41 11.49
CA GLU A 493 20.44 -12.50 12.42
C GLU A 493 19.64 -12.41 13.74
N ASP A 494 19.19 -11.22 14.15
CA ASP A 494 18.40 -11.04 15.38
C ASP A 494 17.00 -11.68 15.26
N CYS A 495 16.56 -12.00 14.04
CA CYS A 495 15.37 -12.83 13.80
C CYS A 495 15.45 -14.19 14.49
N GLY A 496 16.64 -14.67 14.88
CA GLY A 496 16.81 -15.91 15.64
C GLY A 496 16.08 -15.89 16.99
N ILE A 497 15.86 -14.70 17.56
CA ILE A 497 15.08 -14.53 18.80
C ILE A 497 13.60 -14.88 18.58
N ILE A 498 13.10 -14.68 17.36
CA ILE A 498 11.69 -14.85 16.97
C ILE A 498 11.48 -15.87 15.86
N SER A 499 12.46 -16.73 15.59
CA SER A 499 12.41 -17.70 14.49
C SER A 499 11.21 -18.64 14.61
N LEU A 500 10.89 -19.13 15.80
CA LEU A 500 9.69 -19.95 16.04
C LEU A 500 8.38 -19.16 15.74
N PRO A 501 8.15 -17.96 16.30
CA PRO A 501 7.04 -17.11 15.89
C PRO A 501 6.93 -16.88 14.38
N LEU A 502 8.05 -16.59 13.70
CA LEU A 502 8.05 -16.35 12.25
C LEU A 502 7.64 -17.60 11.47
N VAL A 503 8.15 -18.78 11.83
CA VAL A 503 7.74 -20.05 11.21
C VAL A 503 6.25 -20.31 11.44
N LYS A 504 5.71 -20.06 12.64
CA LYS A 504 4.27 -20.20 12.91
C LYS A 504 3.42 -19.29 12.03
N ILE A 505 3.86 -18.04 11.81
CA ILE A 505 3.18 -17.09 10.92
C ILE A 505 3.20 -17.64 9.49
N LEU A 506 4.38 -17.97 8.95
CA LEU A 506 4.56 -18.44 7.57
C LEU A 506 3.78 -19.73 7.26
N VAL A 507 3.74 -20.68 8.21
CA VAL A 507 2.90 -21.88 8.10
C VAL A 507 1.42 -21.50 8.06
N THR A 508 0.97 -20.62 8.96
CA THR A 508 -0.44 -20.21 9.04
C THR A 508 -0.91 -19.49 7.77
N MET A 509 -0.07 -18.65 7.18
CA MET A 509 -0.39 -17.91 5.96
C MET A 509 -0.62 -18.82 4.75
N GLN A 510 0.20 -19.87 4.61
CA GLN A 510 -0.01 -20.92 3.62
C GLN A 510 -1.30 -21.69 3.89
N CYS A 511 -1.69 -21.89 5.15
CA CYS A 511 -2.95 -22.58 5.44
C CYS A 511 -4.19 -21.76 5.11
N VAL A 512 -4.12 -20.44 5.32
CA VAL A 512 -5.28 -19.53 5.23
C VAL A 512 -5.49 -19.00 3.81
N SER A 513 -4.41 -18.91 3.01
CA SER A 513 -4.49 -18.40 1.64
C SER A 513 -4.72 -19.50 0.60
N THR A 514 -5.56 -19.22 -0.39
CA THR A 514 -5.74 -20.06 -1.58
C THR A 514 -4.87 -19.60 -2.76
N GLU A 515 -4.19 -18.46 -2.65
CA GLU A 515 -3.44 -17.85 -3.74
C GLU A 515 -1.98 -18.34 -3.80
N LEU A 516 -1.61 -18.96 -4.93
CA LEU A 516 -0.27 -19.53 -5.15
C LEU A 516 0.88 -18.52 -4.92
N GLN A 517 0.64 -17.22 -5.16
CA GLN A 517 1.63 -16.17 -4.94
C GLN A 517 1.99 -16.02 -3.47
N ILE A 518 1.00 -16.12 -2.56
CA ILE A 518 1.24 -16.05 -1.11
C ILE A 518 2.02 -17.28 -0.65
N HIS A 519 1.70 -18.47 -1.17
CA HIS A 519 2.45 -19.70 -0.88
C HIS A 519 3.92 -19.56 -1.28
N THR A 520 4.17 -19.11 -2.50
CA THR A 520 5.53 -18.91 -3.03
C THR A 520 6.31 -17.92 -2.18
N LYS A 521 5.72 -16.76 -1.84
CA LYS A 521 6.38 -15.75 -1.00
C LYS A 521 6.63 -16.23 0.43
N ALA A 522 5.73 -17.04 0.99
CA ALA A 522 5.92 -17.62 2.32
C ALA A 522 7.11 -18.59 2.33
N GLU A 523 7.27 -19.42 1.30
CA GLU A 523 8.43 -20.29 1.11
C GLU A 523 9.72 -19.48 0.91
N GLU A 524 9.69 -18.41 0.11
CA GLU A 524 10.81 -17.48 -0.04
C GLU A 524 11.21 -16.83 1.30
N CYS A 525 10.24 -16.48 2.15
CA CYS A 525 10.50 -15.97 3.50
C CYS A 525 11.13 -17.04 4.41
N VAL A 526 10.74 -18.32 4.30
CA VAL A 526 11.41 -19.41 5.03
C VAL A 526 12.87 -19.53 4.58
N LEU A 527 13.13 -19.46 3.28
CA LEU A 527 14.49 -19.48 2.73
C LEU A 527 15.31 -18.26 3.17
N CYS A 528 14.71 -17.07 3.18
CA CYS A 528 15.34 -15.85 3.67
C CYS A 528 15.65 -15.95 5.18
N LEU A 529 14.73 -16.47 5.98
CA LEU A 529 14.95 -16.76 7.40
C LEU A 529 16.13 -17.73 7.59
N CYS A 530 16.21 -18.78 6.77
CA CYS A 530 17.33 -19.71 6.78
C CYS A 530 18.65 -19.02 6.42
N GLN A 531 18.66 -18.14 5.42
CA GLN A 531 19.84 -17.38 5.01
C GLN A 531 20.34 -16.44 6.11
N VAL A 532 19.45 -15.65 6.73
CA VAL A 532 19.86 -14.70 7.80
C VAL A 532 20.31 -15.43 9.07
N LEU A 533 19.85 -16.65 9.31
CA LEU A 533 20.30 -17.47 10.45
C LEU A 533 21.48 -18.40 10.12
N SER A 534 21.92 -18.44 8.86
CA SER A 534 22.91 -19.40 8.37
C SER A 534 22.53 -20.86 8.68
N LEU A 535 21.26 -21.19 8.52
CA LEU A 535 20.70 -22.54 8.70
C LEU A 535 20.20 -23.10 7.36
N SER A 536 20.16 -24.42 7.25
CA SER A 536 19.32 -25.10 6.27
C SER A 536 17.85 -25.14 6.72
N VAL A 537 16.93 -25.36 5.77
CA VAL A 537 15.50 -25.55 6.08
C VAL A 537 15.31 -26.68 7.10
N HIS A 538 16.03 -27.79 6.95
CA HIS A 538 15.97 -28.91 7.88
C HIS A 538 16.47 -28.53 9.29
N GLU A 539 17.54 -27.74 9.41
CA GLU A 539 18.02 -27.30 10.73
C GLU A 539 17.04 -26.35 11.40
N LEU A 540 16.41 -25.45 10.65
CA LEU A 540 15.36 -24.56 11.17
C LEU A 540 14.18 -25.34 11.73
N TYR A 541 13.65 -26.31 10.96
CA TYR A 541 12.58 -27.17 11.45
C TYR A 541 13.05 -28.02 12.64
N ARG A 542 14.25 -28.60 12.60
CA ARG A 542 14.80 -29.41 13.72
C ARG A 542 14.88 -28.60 15.02
N GLN A 543 15.27 -27.34 14.94
CA GLN A 543 15.32 -26.44 16.11
C GLN A 543 13.95 -26.19 16.76
N HIS A 544 12.87 -26.28 15.98
CA HIS A 544 11.53 -25.84 16.38
C HIS A 544 10.45 -26.93 16.35
N MET A 545 10.76 -28.14 15.88
CA MET A 545 9.77 -29.17 15.60
C MET A 545 8.99 -29.58 16.85
N ALA A 546 9.66 -29.79 17.99
CA ALA A 546 9.01 -30.12 19.24
C ALA A 546 7.98 -29.05 19.66
N GLN A 547 8.35 -27.76 19.57
CA GLN A 547 7.46 -26.65 19.90
C GLN A 547 6.32 -26.48 18.89
N LEU A 548 6.55 -26.79 17.61
CA LEU A 548 5.52 -26.77 16.57
C LEU A 548 4.49 -27.89 16.76
N LEU A 549 4.94 -29.10 17.08
CA LEU A 549 4.05 -30.23 17.40
C LEU A 549 3.28 -29.99 18.71
N GLN A 550 3.94 -29.43 19.73
CA GLN A 550 3.27 -29.02 20.96
C GLN A 550 2.20 -27.95 20.70
N TRP A 551 2.49 -26.96 19.86
CA TRP A 551 1.53 -25.91 19.49
C TRP A 551 0.26 -26.48 18.84
N LEU A 552 0.39 -27.53 18.02
CA LEU A 552 -0.74 -28.26 17.44
C LEU A 552 -1.56 -29.03 18.49
N MET A 553 -0.91 -29.47 19.57
CA MET A 553 -1.48 -30.27 20.66
C MET A 553 -2.21 -29.47 21.75
N GLU A 554 -1.87 -28.20 21.97
CA GLU A 554 -2.33 -27.35 23.08
C GLU A 554 -3.86 -27.05 23.10
N SER A 555 -4.64 -27.51 22.13
CA SER A 555 -6.12 -27.38 22.16
C SER A 555 -6.83 -28.68 21.70
N PRO A 556 -6.86 -29.72 22.55
CA PRO A 556 -7.23 -31.10 22.17
C PRO A 556 -8.68 -31.32 21.75
N LYS A 557 -9.59 -30.37 21.97
CA LYS A 557 -11.03 -30.48 21.69
C LYS A 557 -11.50 -29.72 20.45
N SER A 558 -10.59 -29.15 19.66
CA SER A 558 -10.89 -28.09 18.67
C SER A 558 -10.63 -28.45 17.19
N TRP A 559 -10.10 -29.64 16.91
CA TRP A 559 -9.85 -30.04 15.54
C TRP A 559 -11.17 -30.45 14.88
N SER A 560 -11.81 -29.48 14.23
CA SER A 560 -12.93 -29.71 13.32
C SER A 560 -12.45 -29.69 11.87
N THR A 561 -13.34 -30.08 10.97
CA THR A 561 -13.16 -30.00 9.52
C THR A 561 -12.73 -28.60 9.05
N TYR A 562 -13.20 -27.55 9.72
CA TYR A 562 -12.90 -26.15 9.40
C TYR A 562 -11.64 -25.62 10.09
N SER A 563 -10.96 -26.45 10.88
CA SER A 563 -9.75 -26.05 11.58
C SER A 563 -8.57 -25.95 10.62
N VAL A 564 -7.85 -24.83 10.70
CA VAL A 564 -6.59 -24.58 9.99
C VAL A 564 -5.51 -25.59 10.41
N LYS A 565 -5.65 -26.20 11.59
CA LYS A 565 -4.65 -27.08 12.21
C LYS A 565 -4.28 -28.32 11.41
N LYS A 566 -5.25 -28.90 10.69
CA LYS A 566 -4.99 -30.08 9.84
C LYS A 566 -4.00 -29.73 8.72
N THR A 567 -4.19 -28.57 8.10
CA THR A 567 -3.32 -28.03 7.05
C THR A 567 -1.99 -27.56 7.63
N GLN A 568 -1.97 -27.01 8.85
CA GLN A 568 -0.72 -26.66 9.54
C GLN A 568 0.15 -27.89 9.77
N LEU A 569 -0.43 -29.00 10.23
CA LEU A 569 0.29 -30.27 10.37
C LEU A 569 0.78 -30.79 9.02
N GLU A 570 -0.03 -30.73 7.96
CA GLU A 570 0.41 -31.12 6.61
C GLU A 570 1.62 -30.30 6.16
N ILE A 571 1.57 -28.97 6.26
CA ILE A 571 2.67 -28.09 5.85
C ILE A 571 3.92 -28.37 6.68
N ILE A 572 3.81 -28.45 8.01
CA ILE A 572 4.95 -28.73 8.89
C ILE A 572 5.56 -30.09 8.56
N ALA A 573 4.75 -31.13 8.39
CA ALA A 573 5.24 -32.49 8.15
C ALA A 573 5.87 -32.63 6.77
N LEU A 574 5.33 -31.98 5.73
CA LEU A 574 5.88 -32.04 4.38
C LEU A 574 7.13 -31.16 4.21
N GLN A 575 7.13 -29.92 4.73
CA GLN A 575 8.25 -28.99 4.56
C GLN A 575 9.46 -29.30 5.46
N SER A 576 9.25 -29.99 6.59
CA SER A 576 10.36 -30.44 7.45
C SER A 576 11.18 -31.59 6.84
N GLY A 577 10.67 -32.26 5.82
CA GLY A 577 11.37 -33.33 5.10
C GLY A 577 11.81 -34.47 6.04
N PRO A 578 13.10 -34.86 6.06
CA PRO A 578 13.58 -35.97 6.91
C PRO A 578 13.49 -35.67 8.41
N VAL A 579 13.37 -34.40 8.82
CA VAL A 579 13.29 -34.02 10.24
C VAL A 579 12.04 -34.60 10.91
N VAL A 580 10.95 -34.82 10.15
CA VAL A 580 9.71 -35.39 10.70
C VAL A 580 9.94 -36.75 11.39
N GLY A 581 10.84 -37.57 10.86
CA GLY A 581 11.21 -38.88 11.43
C GLY A 581 12.07 -38.79 12.70
N GLU A 582 12.65 -37.63 13.02
CA GLU A 582 13.39 -37.41 14.27
C GLU A 582 12.44 -37.21 15.47
N PHE A 583 11.20 -36.80 15.21
CA PHE A 583 10.21 -36.42 16.24
C PHE A 583 8.98 -37.35 16.23
N LEU A 584 9.18 -38.63 15.93
CA LEU A 584 8.14 -39.66 16.05
C LEU A 584 7.50 -39.75 17.45
N PRO A 585 8.25 -39.64 18.58
CA PRO A 585 7.66 -39.68 19.92
C PRO A 585 6.57 -38.64 20.16
N GLU A 586 6.71 -37.44 19.58
CA GLU A 586 5.74 -36.35 19.68
C GLU A 586 4.67 -36.43 18.59
N LEU A 587 5.02 -36.89 17.39
CA LEU A 587 4.12 -36.97 16.24
C LEU A 587 3.08 -38.09 16.38
N ILE A 588 3.50 -39.29 16.81
CA ILE A 588 2.60 -40.45 16.89
C ILE A 588 1.41 -40.20 17.83
N PRO A 589 1.58 -39.63 19.05
CA PRO A 589 0.46 -39.27 19.91
C PRO A 589 -0.48 -38.22 19.34
N LEU A 590 0.03 -37.28 18.54
CA LEU A 590 -0.80 -36.31 17.82
C LEU A 590 -1.64 -37.02 16.76
N LEU A 591 -1.03 -37.89 15.95
CA LEU A 591 -1.72 -38.67 14.92
C LEU A 591 -2.77 -39.62 15.51
N GLN A 592 -2.47 -40.30 16.63
CA GLN A 592 -3.43 -41.13 17.36
C GLN A 592 -4.71 -40.36 17.66
N LYS A 593 -4.61 -39.16 18.25
CA LYS A 593 -5.76 -38.31 18.57
C LYS A 593 -6.55 -37.89 17.33
N CYS A 594 -5.85 -37.63 16.23
CA CYS A 594 -6.45 -37.21 14.96
C CYS A 594 -7.14 -38.35 14.19
N LEU A 595 -6.68 -39.58 14.36
CA LEU A 595 -7.15 -40.75 13.58
C LEU A 595 -8.12 -41.66 14.32
N LEU A 596 -8.52 -41.32 15.56
CA LEU A 596 -9.57 -42.06 16.29
C LEU A 596 -10.86 -42.15 15.44
N PRO A 597 -11.52 -43.32 15.38
CA PRO A 597 -12.77 -43.49 14.63
C PRO A 597 -13.91 -42.53 15.04
N SER A 598 -13.86 -42.00 16.27
CA SER A 598 -14.79 -40.99 16.79
C SER A 598 -14.59 -39.58 16.21
N GLN A 599 -13.49 -39.31 15.50
CA GLN A 599 -13.21 -38.01 14.90
C GLN A 599 -13.94 -37.82 13.56
N GLU A 600 -14.09 -36.55 13.17
CA GLU A 600 -14.75 -36.16 11.93
C GLU A 600 -14.10 -36.81 10.69
N PRO A 601 -14.90 -37.34 9.74
CA PRO A 601 -14.36 -38.06 8.58
C PRO A 601 -13.41 -37.26 7.70
N GLU A 602 -13.73 -35.99 7.43
CA GLU A 602 -12.91 -35.13 6.56
C GLU A 602 -11.53 -34.85 7.15
N MET A 603 -11.44 -34.76 8.47
CA MET A 603 -10.16 -34.61 9.16
C MET A 603 -9.29 -35.86 8.98
N ARG A 604 -9.86 -37.05 9.21
CA ARG A 604 -9.15 -38.32 9.02
C ARG A 604 -8.69 -38.52 7.59
N LEU A 605 -9.55 -38.21 6.61
CA LEU A 605 -9.20 -38.23 5.18
C LEU A 605 -7.98 -37.38 4.86
N HIS A 606 -7.96 -36.14 5.36
CA HIS A 606 -6.86 -35.21 5.14
C HIS A 606 -5.55 -35.73 5.73
N ILE A 607 -5.58 -36.22 6.97
CA ILE A 607 -4.40 -36.78 7.64
C ILE A 607 -3.89 -38.03 6.91
N PHE A 608 -4.77 -38.95 6.49
CA PHE A 608 -4.33 -40.11 5.70
C PHE A 608 -3.76 -39.72 4.34
N THR A 609 -4.28 -38.67 3.71
CA THR A 609 -3.74 -38.18 2.43
C THR A 609 -2.34 -37.59 2.60
N MET A 610 -2.09 -36.89 3.72
CA MET A 610 -0.75 -36.41 4.07
C MET A 610 0.18 -37.59 4.41
N LEU A 611 -0.27 -38.54 5.22
CA LEU A 611 0.51 -39.72 5.61
C LEU A 611 0.88 -40.59 4.42
N SER A 612 0.00 -40.78 3.45
CA SER A 612 0.31 -41.60 2.26
C SER A 612 1.48 -40.99 1.47
N LYS A 613 1.56 -39.66 1.35
CA LYS A 613 2.71 -38.96 0.74
C LYS A 613 4.00 -39.18 1.52
N LEU A 614 3.95 -39.08 2.85
CA LEU A 614 5.12 -39.31 3.70
C LEU A 614 5.59 -40.77 3.61
N LEU A 615 4.68 -41.74 3.73
CA LEU A 615 4.97 -43.17 3.74
C LEU A 615 5.53 -43.66 2.40
N LEU A 616 5.10 -43.09 1.27
CA LEU A 616 5.62 -43.45 -0.05
C LEU A 616 7.13 -43.19 -0.19
N ASN A 617 7.67 -42.21 0.56
CA ASN A 617 9.09 -41.90 0.64
C ASN A 617 9.60 -42.01 2.08
N SER A 618 9.15 -43.04 2.81
CA SER A 618 9.40 -43.26 4.25
C SER A 618 10.87 -43.08 4.65
N ARG A 619 11.80 -43.63 3.86
CA ARG A 619 13.26 -43.55 4.08
C ARG A 619 13.80 -42.12 4.19
N ASN A 620 13.16 -41.16 3.56
CA ASN A 620 13.56 -39.75 3.58
C ASN A 620 12.57 -38.87 4.38
N THR A 621 11.62 -39.48 5.09
CA THR A 621 10.59 -38.79 5.89
C THR A 621 10.46 -39.43 7.27
N LEU A 622 9.49 -40.31 7.49
CA LEU A 622 9.14 -40.93 8.78
C LEU A 622 10.20 -41.91 9.28
N ASP A 623 10.92 -42.59 8.38
CA ASP A 623 12.00 -43.53 8.70
C ASP A 623 13.40 -42.97 8.38
N SER A 624 13.54 -41.65 8.37
CA SER A 624 14.83 -40.98 8.11
C SER A 624 15.94 -41.36 9.10
N GLN A 625 15.56 -41.81 10.30
CA GLN A 625 16.49 -42.26 11.36
C GLN A 625 16.59 -43.79 11.44
N GLY A 626 15.85 -44.55 10.62
CA GLY A 626 15.77 -46.02 10.72
C GLY A 626 15.05 -46.53 11.98
N THR A 627 14.36 -45.65 12.70
CA THR A 627 13.68 -45.95 13.98
C THR A 627 12.17 -46.09 13.82
N PHE A 628 11.60 -45.87 12.63
CA PHE A 628 10.16 -45.99 12.41
C PHE A 628 9.66 -47.40 12.73
N SER A 629 10.51 -48.41 12.52
CA SER A 629 10.27 -49.81 12.86
C SER A 629 9.81 -50.03 14.31
N MET A 630 10.30 -49.22 15.26
CA MET A 630 9.93 -49.29 16.68
C MET A 630 8.51 -48.81 16.97
N TYR A 631 7.94 -48.00 16.07
CA TYR A 631 6.60 -47.43 16.20
C TYR A 631 5.57 -48.11 15.29
N LEU A 632 6.01 -49.03 14.42
CA LEU A 632 5.15 -49.70 13.44
C LEU A 632 3.98 -50.43 14.09
N ASP A 633 4.19 -51.16 15.18
CA ASP A 633 3.12 -51.90 15.85
C ASP A 633 2.01 -50.97 16.34
N VAL A 634 2.39 -49.86 17.00
CA VAL A 634 1.46 -48.81 17.44
C VAL A 634 0.79 -48.14 16.24
N PHE A 635 1.56 -47.81 15.20
CA PHE A 635 1.05 -47.17 13.98
C PHE A 635 -0.01 -48.05 13.29
N LEU A 636 0.26 -49.35 13.14
CA LEU A 636 -0.66 -50.29 12.52
C LEU A 636 -1.89 -50.51 13.40
N GLN A 637 -1.70 -50.94 14.64
CA GLN A 637 -2.81 -51.37 15.50
C GLN A 637 -3.69 -50.22 15.97
N GLU A 638 -3.13 -49.03 16.23
CA GLU A 638 -3.87 -47.93 16.82
C GLU A 638 -4.29 -46.85 15.82
N LEU A 639 -3.56 -46.65 14.71
CA LEU A 639 -3.87 -45.59 13.73
C LEU A 639 -4.49 -46.16 12.45
N LEU A 640 -3.84 -47.15 11.82
CA LEU A 640 -4.19 -47.60 10.48
C LEU A 640 -5.35 -48.60 10.46
N LEU A 641 -5.20 -49.74 11.14
CA LEU A 641 -6.15 -50.86 11.09
C LEU A 641 -7.56 -50.50 11.59
N PRO A 642 -7.75 -49.72 12.67
CA PRO A 642 -9.08 -49.31 13.12
C PRO A 642 -9.87 -48.54 12.05
N ASN A 643 -9.17 -47.90 11.10
CA ASN A 643 -9.77 -47.14 10.01
C ASN A 643 -9.96 -47.97 8.72
N LEU A 644 -9.56 -49.25 8.70
CA LEU A 644 -9.84 -50.21 7.62
C LEU A 644 -11.11 -51.06 7.89
N VAL A 645 -11.64 -51.02 9.10
CA VAL A 645 -12.85 -51.77 9.48
C VAL A 645 -14.06 -51.30 8.67
N TRP A 646 -14.76 -52.23 8.01
CA TRP A 646 -15.93 -51.91 7.22
C TRP A 646 -17.07 -51.35 8.07
N HIS A 647 -17.56 -50.17 7.67
CA HIS A 647 -18.74 -49.49 8.21
C HIS A 647 -19.55 -48.93 7.03
N ALA A 648 -20.88 -48.90 7.17
CA ALA A 648 -21.77 -48.40 6.14
C ALA A 648 -21.62 -46.87 5.92
N GLY A 649 -21.78 -46.43 4.67
CA GLY A 649 -21.84 -45.02 4.29
C GLY A 649 -20.61 -44.52 3.50
N ARG A 650 -20.83 -43.51 2.66
CA ARG A 650 -19.82 -42.98 1.72
C ARG A 650 -18.57 -42.42 2.41
N ALA A 651 -18.74 -41.74 3.54
CA ALA A 651 -17.62 -41.17 4.30
C ALA A 651 -16.72 -42.27 4.88
N ALA A 652 -17.33 -43.32 5.44
CA ALA A 652 -16.59 -44.47 5.95
C ALA A 652 -15.83 -45.21 4.84
N ALA A 653 -16.46 -45.38 3.66
CA ALA A 653 -15.79 -45.97 2.49
C ALA A 653 -14.57 -45.13 2.04
N ALA A 654 -14.71 -43.81 1.95
CA ALA A 654 -13.59 -42.94 1.56
C ALA A 654 -12.42 -42.97 2.56
N ILE A 655 -12.70 -43.04 3.88
CA ILE A 655 -11.67 -43.18 4.90
C ILE A 655 -10.91 -44.49 4.70
N ARG A 656 -11.63 -45.60 4.49
CA ARG A 656 -11.01 -46.90 4.20
C ARG A 656 -10.15 -46.85 2.96
N THR A 657 -10.60 -46.19 1.88
CA THR A 657 -9.77 -45.99 0.67
C THR A 657 -8.47 -45.27 1.00
N SER A 658 -8.52 -44.23 1.84
CA SER A 658 -7.35 -43.42 2.19
C SER A 658 -6.40 -44.16 3.14
N ALA A 659 -6.94 -44.90 4.12
CA ALA A 659 -6.16 -45.79 4.96
C ALA A 659 -5.51 -46.91 4.14
N LEU A 660 -6.22 -47.49 3.17
CA LEU A 660 -5.70 -48.50 2.25
C LEU A 660 -4.58 -47.93 1.38
N SER A 661 -4.67 -46.67 0.96
CA SER A 661 -3.57 -45.98 0.27
C SER A 661 -2.32 -45.87 1.16
N CYS A 662 -2.47 -45.64 2.46
CA CYS A 662 -1.34 -45.64 3.39
C CYS A 662 -0.75 -47.04 3.56
N LEU A 663 -1.60 -48.07 3.66
CA LEU A 663 -1.15 -49.46 3.73
C LEU A 663 -0.35 -49.85 2.49
N LEU A 664 -0.86 -49.52 1.30
CA LEU A 664 -0.16 -49.76 0.04
C LEU A 664 1.19 -49.04 0.01
N ALA A 665 1.22 -47.76 0.41
CA ALA A 665 2.46 -46.99 0.47
C ALA A 665 3.49 -47.61 1.42
N MET A 666 3.06 -48.18 2.55
CA MET A 666 3.94 -48.90 3.48
C MET A 666 4.49 -50.20 2.90
N LEU A 667 3.65 -50.98 2.20
CA LEU A 667 4.04 -52.23 1.57
C LEU A 667 5.00 -52.00 0.39
N GLN A 668 4.81 -50.92 -0.38
CA GLN A 668 5.67 -50.58 -1.52
C GLN A 668 6.91 -49.79 -1.14
N GLY A 669 6.82 -48.95 -0.10
CA GLY A 669 7.90 -48.07 0.37
C GLY A 669 8.93 -48.75 1.26
N GLU A 670 8.95 -50.08 1.33
CA GLU A 670 9.87 -50.90 2.16
C GLU A 670 9.88 -50.49 3.65
N ALA A 671 8.81 -49.85 4.13
CA ALA A 671 8.68 -49.41 5.52
C ALA A 671 8.30 -50.57 6.45
N LEU A 672 7.70 -51.63 5.91
CA LEU A 672 7.30 -52.84 6.64
C LEU A 672 8.34 -53.95 6.50
N LEU A 673 8.76 -54.53 7.61
CA LEU A 673 9.60 -55.72 7.62
C LEU A 673 8.77 -56.98 7.40
N LYS A 674 9.33 -57.97 6.69
CA LYS A 674 8.69 -59.25 6.41
C LYS A 674 8.11 -59.93 7.66
N GLU A 675 8.86 -59.96 8.76
CA GLU A 675 8.45 -60.58 10.02
C GLU A 675 7.19 -59.92 10.62
N GLN A 676 7.07 -58.60 10.54
CA GLN A 676 5.92 -57.87 11.07
C GLN A 676 4.67 -58.11 10.22
N VAL A 677 4.83 -58.16 8.90
CA VAL A 677 3.72 -58.49 7.98
C VAL A 677 3.21 -59.91 8.23
N LEU A 678 4.11 -60.87 8.51
CA LEU A 678 3.74 -62.25 8.86
C LEU A 678 3.07 -62.34 10.24
N ASN A 679 3.53 -61.59 11.23
CA ASN A 679 2.89 -61.58 12.57
C ASN A 679 1.44 -61.10 12.53
N MET A 680 1.08 -60.26 11.56
CA MET A 680 -0.28 -59.71 11.37
C MET A 680 -0.97 -60.29 10.13
N GLU A 681 -0.51 -61.45 9.63
CA GLU A 681 -0.96 -62.07 8.39
C GLU A 681 -2.49 -62.19 8.31
N THR A 682 -3.11 -62.70 9.39
CA THR A 682 -4.56 -62.95 9.43
C THR A 682 -5.38 -61.67 9.35
N GLU A 683 -4.89 -60.60 9.98
CA GLU A 683 -5.57 -59.30 10.03
C GLU A 683 -5.44 -58.59 8.68
N PHE A 684 -4.23 -58.53 8.11
CA PHE A 684 -4.02 -57.98 6.79
C PHE A 684 -4.86 -58.69 5.73
N SER A 685 -4.85 -60.03 5.72
CA SER A 685 -5.66 -60.81 4.79
C SER A 685 -7.15 -60.48 4.92
N ALA A 686 -7.68 -60.45 6.15
CA ALA A 686 -9.09 -60.15 6.38
C ALA A 686 -9.49 -58.75 5.90
N TYR A 687 -8.69 -57.72 6.23
CA TYR A 687 -8.99 -56.34 5.81
C TYR A 687 -8.83 -56.13 4.30
N LEU A 688 -7.81 -56.75 3.68
CA LEU A 688 -7.59 -56.65 2.24
C LEU A 688 -8.68 -57.36 1.44
N ILE A 689 -9.12 -58.55 1.88
CA ILE A 689 -10.26 -59.25 1.28
C ILE A 689 -11.53 -58.41 1.40
N SER A 690 -11.81 -57.87 2.59
CA SER A 690 -12.95 -56.96 2.79
C SER A 690 -12.89 -55.73 1.87
N ALA A 691 -11.70 -55.21 1.59
CA ALA A 691 -11.52 -54.05 0.71
C ALA A 691 -11.74 -54.36 -0.78
N LEU A 692 -11.60 -55.63 -1.21
CA LEU A 692 -11.94 -56.05 -2.57
C LEU A 692 -13.44 -55.91 -2.85
N GLU A 693 -14.30 -56.02 -1.83
CA GLU A 693 -15.76 -55.97 -1.97
C GLU A 693 -16.35 -54.54 -1.88
N GLU A 694 -15.51 -53.50 -1.78
CA GLU A 694 -15.95 -52.11 -1.68
C GLU A 694 -16.70 -51.62 -2.94
N ASP A 695 -17.68 -50.73 -2.76
CA ASP A 695 -18.41 -50.10 -3.87
C ASP A 695 -17.50 -49.20 -4.75
N SER A 696 -16.47 -48.60 -4.14
CA SER A 696 -15.53 -47.70 -4.81
C SER A 696 -14.53 -48.45 -5.69
N GLN A 697 -14.49 -48.13 -6.99
CA GLN A 697 -13.48 -48.65 -7.92
C GLN A 697 -12.05 -48.44 -7.39
N LEU A 698 -11.75 -47.25 -6.86
CA LEU A 698 -10.42 -46.93 -6.34
C LEU A 698 -10.05 -47.81 -5.14
N SER A 699 -10.99 -48.11 -4.24
CA SER A 699 -10.74 -49.03 -3.13
C SER A 699 -10.36 -50.42 -3.62
N ARG A 700 -11.15 -50.96 -4.57
CA ARG A 700 -10.89 -52.30 -5.12
C ARG A 700 -9.55 -52.36 -5.86
N LEU A 701 -9.21 -51.31 -6.61
CA LEU A 701 -7.92 -51.19 -7.28
C LEU A 701 -6.75 -51.19 -6.27
N LEU A 702 -6.84 -50.36 -5.23
CA LEU A 702 -5.83 -50.29 -4.17
C LEU A 702 -5.75 -51.60 -3.39
N ALA A 703 -6.86 -52.32 -3.20
CA ALA A 703 -6.91 -53.61 -2.54
C ALA A 703 -6.14 -54.67 -3.35
N CYS A 704 -6.40 -54.80 -4.65
CA CYS A 704 -5.65 -55.69 -5.54
C CYS A 704 -4.14 -55.42 -5.48
N ARG A 705 -3.73 -54.14 -5.55
CA ARG A 705 -2.32 -53.74 -5.46
C ARG A 705 -1.71 -54.04 -4.09
N SER A 706 -2.47 -53.84 -3.03
CA SER A 706 -2.03 -54.12 -1.66
C SER A 706 -1.87 -55.61 -1.44
N ILE A 707 -2.76 -56.45 -1.96
CA ILE A 707 -2.62 -57.91 -1.93
C ILE A 707 -1.39 -58.37 -2.69
N SER A 708 -1.19 -57.85 -3.91
CA SER A 708 0.01 -58.15 -4.70
C SER A 708 1.29 -57.78 -3.93
N SER A 709 1.33 -56.60 -3.33
CA SER A 709 2.49 -56.14 -2.53
C SER A 709 2.65 -56.96 -1.23
N PHE A 710 1.56 -57.30 -0.55
CA PHE A 710 1.53 -58.14 0.65
C PHE A 710 2.12 -59.52 0.39
N ILE A 711 1.72 -60.18 -0.70
CA ILE A 711 2.28 -61.48 -1.12
C ILE A 711 3.75 -61.32 -1.52
N THR A 712 4.10 -60.25 -2.24
CA THR A 712 5.49 -60.00 -2.65
C THR A 712 6.43 -59.83 -1.45
N VAL A 713 6.04 -59.03 -0.45
CA VAL A 713 6.85 -58.75 0.75
C VAL A 713 7.02 -60.00 1.64
N THR A 714 5.97 -60.82 1.73
CA THR A 714 6.00 -62.05 2.51
C THR A 714 6.62 -63.23 1.76
N GLU A 715 6.88 -63.07 0.46
CA GLU A 715 7.42 -64.08 -0.44
C GLU A 715 6.62 -65.40 -0.32
N ARG A 716 7.28 -66.52 -0.02
CA ARG A 716 6.68 -67.85 0.13
C ARG A 716 6.40 -68.24 1.57
N CYS A 717 6.32 -67.26 2.48
CA CYS A 717 6.19 -67.52 3.92
C CYS A 717 4.76 -67.41 4.46
N LEU A 718 3.79 -67.05 3.63
CA LEU A 718 2.37 -67.03 4.01
C LEU A 718 1.83 -68.44 4.28
N ASN A 719 0.88 -68.54 5.21
CA ASN A 719 0.17 -69.78 5.44
C ASN A 719 -0.65 -70.16 4.18
N PRO A 720 -0.57 -71.42 3.71
CA PRO A 720 -1.41 -71.90 2.61
C PRO A 720 -2.91 -71.60 2.78
N ASP A 721 -3.43 -71.63 4.01
CA ASP A 721 -4.84 -71.31 4.29
C ASP A 721 -5.18 -69.84 3.97
N THR A 722 -4.24 -68.92 4.19
CA THR A 722 -4.40 -67.50 3.85
C THR A 722 -4.38 -67.31 2.34
N LEU A 723 -3.44 -67.95 1.65
CA LEU A 723 -3.37 -67.96 0.19
C LEU A 723 -4.66 -68.53 -0.43
N ASN A 724 -5.20 -69.61 0.14
CA ASN A 724 -6.43 -70.25 -0.31
C ASN A 724 -7.68 -69.38 -0.11
N LYS A 725 -7.66 -68.42 0.83
CA LYS A 725 -8.72 -67.43 1.02
C LYS A 725 -8.62 -66.24 0.07
N ILE A 726 -7.41 -65.87 -0.36
CA ILE A 726 -7.16 -64.66 -1.15
C ILE A 726 -7.52 -64.87 -2.63
N TYR A 727 -7.06 -65.95 -3.26
CA TYR A 727 -7.20 -66.12 -4.71
C TYR A 727 -8.66 -66.21 -5.21
N PRO A 728 -9.63 -66.82 -4.50
CA PRO A 728 -11.01 -66.86 -4.97
C PRO A 728 -11.63 -65.46 -4.99
N GLU A 729 -11.24 -64.61 -4.04
CA GLU A 729 -11.73 -63.23 -3.93
C GLU A 729 -11.13 -62.34 -5.03
N LEU A 730 -9.86 -62.55 -5.39
CA LEU A 730 -9.26 -61.92 -6.56
C LEU A 730 -9.91 -62.36 -7.87
N LEU A 731 -10.25 -63.65 -8.01
CA LEU A 731 -10.97 -64.18 -9.16
C LEU A 731 -12.32 -63.50 -9.36
N LYS A 732 -13.09 -63.26 -8.28
CA LYS A 732 -14.35 -62.50 -8.34
C LYS A 732 -14.17 -61.06 -8.82
N ARG A 733 -12.95 -60.51 -8.86
CA ARG A 733 -12.67 -59.17 -9.42
C ARG A 733 -12.41 -59.18 -10.92
N LEU A 734 -12.35 -60.34 -11.56
CA LEU A 734 -12.33 -60.44 -13.02
C LEU A 734 -13.69 -60.12 -13.63
N ASP A 735 -14.78 -60.22 -12.86
CA ASP A 735 -16.13 -59.75 -13.23
C ASP A 735 -16.36 -58.25 -12.94
N ASP A 736 -15.32 -57.51 -12.54
CA ASP A 736 -15.48 -56.08 -12.21
C ASP A 736 -15.82 -55.25 -13.45
N SER A 737 -16.66 -54.23 -13.26
CA SER A 737 -17.00 -53.30 -14.34
C SER A 737 -15.81 -52.44 -14.78
N SER A 738 -14.81 -52.26 -13.92
CA SER A 738 -13.58 -51.52 -14.24
C SER A 738 -12.51 -52.43 -14.82
N GLN A 739 -12.03 -52.09 -16.02
CA GLN A 739 -10.87 -52.73 -16.64
C GLN A 739 -9.60 -52.63 -15.79
N GLU A 740 -9.38 -51.49 -15.11
CA GLU A 740 -8.20 -51.30 -14.27
C GLU A 740 -8.18 -52.25 -13.07
N VAL A 741 -9.35 -52.47 -12.44
CA VAL A 741 -9.48 -53.41 -11.31
C VAL A 741 -9.24 -54.84 -11.78
N ARG A 742 -9.81 -55.23 -12.93
CA ARG A 742 -9.56 -56.55 -13.55
C ARG A 742 -8.08 -56.76 -13.84
N ALA A 743 -7.41 -55.77 -14.42
CA ALA A 743 -5.98 -55.83 -14.71
C ALA A 743 -5.12 -56.00 -13.44
N GLU A 744 -5.39 -55.22 -12.38
CA GLU A 744 -4.65 -55.37 -11.11
C GLU A 744 -4.97 -56.68 -10.38
N ALA A 745 -6.20 -57.20 -10.49
CA ALA A 745 -6.56 -58.50 -9.96
C ALA A 745 -5.76 -59.62 -10.66
N LEU A 746 -5.61 -59.58 -11.98
CA LEU A 746 -4.78 -60.51 -12.74
C LEU A 746 -3.30 -60.43 -12.33
N LYS A 747 -2.77 -59.23 -12.11
CA LYS A 747 -1.39 -59.06 -11.60
C LYS A 747 -1.25 -59.68 -10.20
N ALA A 748 -2.20 -59.45 -9.31
CA ALA A 748 -2.19 -60.05 -7.97
C ALA A 748 -2.29 -61.59 -8.02
N LEU A 749 -3.09 -62.14 -8.93
CA LEU A 749 -3.16 -63.59 -9.18
C LEU A 749 -1.85 -64.15 -9.74
N SER A 750 -1.16 -63.42 -10.62
CA SER A 750 0.17 -63.80 -11.11
C SER A 750 1.18 -63.88 -9.96
N VAL A 751 1.18 -62.89 -9.07
CA VAL A 751 2.05 -62.88 -7.89
C VAL A 751 1.69 -64.02 -6.93
N TRP A 752 0.40 -64.26 -6.70
CA TRP A 752 -0.08 -65.40 -5.93
C TRP A 752 0.39 -66.74 -6.50
N LEU A 753 0.35 -66.92 -7.82
CA LEU A 753 0.86 -68.13 -8.48
C LEU A 753 2.37 -68.30 -8.27
N SER A 754 3.13 -67.21 -8.31
CA SER A 754 4.58 -67.24 -8.11
C SER A 754 5.02 -67.56 -6.67
N SER A 755 4.13 -67.32 -5.69
CA SER A 755 4.38 -67.63 -4.27
C SER A 755 4.10 -69.09 -3.92
N LEU A 756 3.48 -69.86 -4.81
CA LEU A 756 3.32 -71.30 -4.69
C LEU A 756 4.69 -71.99 -4.80
N ASP A 757 5.04 -72.84 -3.83
CA ASP A 757 6.38 -73.43 -3.73
C ASP A 757 6.67 -74.48 -4.83
N LYS A 758 7.95 -74.75 -5.14
CA LYS A 758 8.32 -75.82 -6.11
C LYS A 758 8.10 -77.25 -5.56
N ASN A 759 7.98 -77.38 -4.24
CA ASN A 759 7.59 -78.62 -3.56
C ASN A 759 6.08 -78.69 -3.32
N PHE A 760 5.30 -78.00 -4.16
CA PHE A 760 3.84 -78.06 -4.17
C PHE A 760 3.41 -79.52 -4.23
N ASP A 761 2.81 -80.02 -3.15
CA ASP A 761 2.20 -81.34 -3.18
C ASP A 761 0.94 -81.21 -4.05
N THR A 762 1.09 -81.60 -5.32
CA THR A 762 0.05 -81.48 -6.34
C THR A 762 -1.25 -82.15 -5.90
N HIS A 763 -1.19 -83.12 -4.97
CA HIS A 763 -2.37 -83.81 -4.46
C HIS A 763 -3.26 -82.99 -3.50
N THR A 764 -2.72 -82.10 -2.67
CA THR A 764 -3.53 -81.29 -1.73
C THR A 764 -4.08 -80.01 -2.35
N HIS A 765 -3.42 -79.48 -3.38
CA HIS A 765 -3.80 -78.21 -4.01
C HIS A 765 -4.41 -78.36 -5.41
N HIS A 766 -4.50 -79.57 -5.97
CA HIS A 766 -5.18 -79.86 -7.24
C HIS A 766 -6.56 -79.20 -7.37
N PRO A 767 -7.45 -79.26 -6.35
CA PRO A 767 -8.79 -78.68 -6.49
C PRO A 767 -8.77 -77.15 -6.63
N ASN A 768 -7.81 -76.48 -6.01
CA ASN A 768 -7.68 -75.02 -6.07
C ASN A 768 -7.12 -74.57 -7.42
N LEU A 769 -6.12 -75.28 -7.95
CA LEU A 769 -5.57 -75.02 -9.29
C LEU A 769 -6.60 -75.34 -10.38
N GLU A 770 -7.35 -76.44 -10.23
CA GLU A 770 -8.42 -76.80 -11.15
C GLU A 770 -9.50 -75.71 -11.18
N PHE A 771 -9.94 -75.24 -10.00
CA PHE A 771 -10.91 -74.16 -9.89
C PHE A 771 -10.39 -72.85 -10.53
N LEU A 772 -9.14 -72.48 -10.26
CA LEU A 772 -8.49 -71.30 -10.83
C LEU A 772 -8.43 -71.35 -12.36
N PHE A 773 -7.95 -72.47 -12.92
CA PHE A 773 -7.83 -72.63 -14.38
C PHE A 773 -9.18 -72.61 -15.06
N GLN A 774 -10.18 -73.32 -14.52
CA GLN A 774 -11.53 -73.31 -15.07
C GLN A 774 -12.11 -71.89 -15.15
N HIS A 775 -11.87 -71.06 -14.14
CA HIS A 775 -12.36 -69.67 -14.13
C HIS A 775 -11.53 -68.76 -15.05
N LEU A 776 -10.20 -68.79 -14.99
CA LEU A 776 -9.34 -67.95 -15.82
C LEU A 776 -9.57 -68.18 -17.31
N LEU A 777 -9.79 -69.44 -17.73
CA LEU A 777 -10.04 -69.76 -19.13
C LEU A 777 -11.31 -69.08 -19.66
N LEU A 778 -12.32 -68.80 -18.84
CA LEU A 778 -13.52 -68.06 -19.27
C LEU A 778 -13.18 -66.63 -19.72
N TYR A 779 -12.14 -66.03 -19.15
CA TYR A 779 -11.73 -64.66 -19.46
C TYR A 779 -10.75 -64.56 -20.64
N LEU A 780 -10.42 -65.66 -21.32
CA LEU A 780 -9.84 -65.58 -22.67
C LEU A 780 -10.83 -65.00 -23.69
N ASP A 781 -12.13 -65.10 -23.39
CA ASP A 781 -13.24 -64.52 -24.15
C ASP A 781 -13.71 -63.15 -23.61
N ASP A 782 -12.93 -62.53 -22.72
CA ASP A 782 -13.24 -61.22 -22.15
C ASP A 782 -13.50 -60.18 -23.27
N PRO A 783 -14.48 -59.27 -23.12
CA PRO A 783 -14.75 -58.24 -24.13
C PRO A 783 -13.57 -57.28 -24.37
N ASP A 784 -12.65 -57.14 -23.42
CA ASP A 784 -11.48 -56.29 -23.52
C ASP A 784 -10.23 -57.07 -23.96
N HIS A 785 -9.67 -56.69 -25.11
CA HIS A 785 -8.52 -57.37 -25.69
C HIS A 785 -7.25 -57.33 -24.80
N GLN A 786 -7.03 -56.26 -24.03
CA GLN A 786 -5.86 -56.21 -23.13
C GLN A 786 -6.01 -57.17 -21.96
N ILE A 787 -7.23 -57.32 -21.43
CA ILE A 787 -7.52 -58.31 -20.38
C ILE A 787 -7.32 -59.73 -20.90
N GLN A 788 -7.78 -60.04 -22.12
CA GLN A 788 -7.53 -61.35 -22.74
C GLN A 788 -6.03 -61.69 -22.81
N LEU A 789 -5.21 -60.73 -23.23
CA LEU A 789 -3.75 -60.90 -23.28
C LEU A 789 -3.16 -61.10 -21.88
N MET A 790 -3.60 -60.33 -20.88
CA MET A 790 -3.14 -60.49 -19.50
C MET A 790 -3.53 -61.86 -18.92
N VAL A 791 -4.76 -62.34 -19.17
CA VAL A 791 -5.22 -63.67 -18.76
C VAL A 791 -4.36 -64.75 -19.40
N LEU A 792 -4.07 -64.64 -20.70
CA LEU A 792 -3.19 -65.58 -21.41
C LEU A 792 -1.81 -65.63 -20.76
N GLU A 793 -1.20 -64.49 -20.44
CA GLU A 793 0.11 -64.45 -19.78
C GLU A 793 0.06 -65.01 -18.36
N VAL A 794 -1.01 -64.78 -17.59
CA VAL A 794 -1.21 -65.39 -16.26
C VAL A 794 -1.33 -66.92 -16.39
N LEU A 795 -2.07 -67.42 -17.38
CA LEU A 795 -2.22 -68.86 -17.64
C LEU A 795 -0.88 -69.50 -18.06
N LYS A 796 -0.11 -68.83 -18.93
CA LYS A 796 1.26 -69.24 -19.27
C LYS A 796 2.19 -69.24 -18.05
N ALA A 797 2.08 -68.26 -17.17
CA ALA A 797 2.87 -68.27 -15.93
C ALA A 797 2.45 -69.42 -14.99
N SER A 798 1.15 -69.74 -14.96
CA SER A 798 0.61 -70.79 -14.09
C SER A 798 0.87 -72.22 -14.58
N SER A 799 1.19 -72.42 -15.86
CA SER A 799 1.44 -73.76 -16.42
C SER A 799 2.63 -74.46 -15.78
N VAL A 800 3.53 -73.71 -15.13
CA VAL A 800 4.65 -74.25 -14.35
C VAL A 800 4.17 -75.01 -13.10
N ALA A 801 2.99 -74.67 -12.57
CA ALA A 801 2.45 -75.30 -11.36
C ALA A 801 1.85 -76.70 -11.64
N ASP A 802 1.04 -76.84 -12.69
CA ASP A 802 0.49 -78.13 -13.15
C ASP A 802 0.17 -78.07 -14.66
N PRO A 803 1.14 -78.39 -15.54
CA PRO A 803 0.96 -78.26 -16.98
C PRO A 803 -0.04 -79.29 -17.55
N VAL A 804 -0.12 -80.48 -16.93
CA VAL A 804 -1.00 -81.57 -17.38
C VAL A 804 -2.45 -81.21 -17.10
N LEU A 805 -2.75 -80.72 -15.89
CA LEU A 805 -4.09 -80.25 -15.55
C LEU A 805 -4.51 -79.08 -16.43
N LEU A 806 -3.64 -78.08 -16.61
CA LEU A 806 -3.97 -76.94 -17.45
C LEU A 806 -4.23 -77.35 -18.90
N GLN A 807 -3.40 -78.24 -19.48
CA GLN A 807 -3.62 -78.77 -20.83
C GLN A 807 -5.01 -79.43 -20.95
N GLN A 808 -5.36 -80.31 -20.01
CA GLN A 808 -6.67 -80.97 -20.00
C GLN A 808 -7.81 -79.95 -19.96
N LYS A 809 -7.72 -78.93 -19.09
CA LYS A 809 -8.76 -77.90 -18.98
C LYS A 809 -8.85 -77.00 -20.21
N VAL A 810 -7.74 -76.66 -20.85
CA VAL A 810 -7.73 -75.90 -22.11
C VAL A 810 -8.41 -76.70 -23.22
N GLU A 811 -8.09 -78.00 -23.36
CA GLU A 811 -8.72 -78.89 -24.34
C GLU A 811 -10.24 -79.03 -24.11
N GLU A 812 -10.70 -79.09 -22.85
CA GLU A 812 -12.12 -79.17 -22.47
C GLU A 812 -12.95 -77.94 -22.87
N VAL A 813 -12.33 -76.76 -22.97
CA VAL A 813 -13.01 -75.48 -23.25
C VAL A 813 -12.70 -74.89 -24.62
N ARG A 814 -11.67 -75.38 -25.33
CA ARG A 814 -11.23 -74.88 -26.64
C ARG A 814 -12.37 -74.65 -27.63
N GLU A 815 -13.25 -75.64 -27.79
CA GLU A 815 -14.39 -75.59 -28.73
C GLU A 815 -15.59 -74.76 -28.21
N LYS A 816 -15.54 -74.32 -26.95
CA LYS A 816 -16.59 -73.53 -26.29
C LYS A 816 -16.29 -72.03 -26.28
N GLN A 817 -15.05 -71.63 -26.58
CA GLN A 817 -14.61 -70.23 -26.63
C GLN A 817 -15.08 -69.56 -27.93
N ARG A 818 -15.22 -68.23 -27.94
CA ARG A 818 -15.56 -67.45 -29.14
C ARG A 818 -14.46 -67.50 -30.19
N SER A 819 -13.20 -67.59 -29.75
CA SER A 819 -12.02 -67.79 -30.60
C SER A 819 -11.09 -68.84 -29.97
N SER A 820 -10.63 -69.80 -30.77
CA SER A 820 -9.66 -70.80 -30.31
C SER A 820 -8.22 -70.28 -30.27
N GLU A 821 -7.96 -69.07 -30.81
CA GLU A 821 -6.61 -68.55 -31.04
C GLU A 821 -5.74 -68.54 -29.78
N TYR A 822 -6.25 -68.01 -28.66
CA TYR A 822 -5.49 -67.97 -27.42
C TYR A 822 -5.37 -69.33 -26.73
N CYS A 823 -6.37 -70.20 -26.86
CA CYS A 823 -6.24 -71.59 -26.41
C CYS A 823 -5.15 -72.33 -27.20
N ASP A 824 -5.08 -72.13 -28.52
CA ASP A 824 -4.07 -72.72 -29.39
C ASP A 824 -2.66 -72.19 -29.05
N GLN A 825 -2.53 -70.89 -28.81
CA GLN A 825 -1.28 -70.29 -28.34
C GLN A 825 -0.86 -70.83 -26.96
N LEU A 826 -1.81 -71.00 -26.03
CA LEU A 826 -1.53 -71.55 -24.70
C LEU A 826 -1.13 -73.03 -24.76
N LEU A 827 -1.80 -73.84 -25.58
CA LEU A 827 -1.42 -75.25 -25.81
C LEU A 827 -0.03 -75.37 -26.44
N GLN A 828 0.29 -74.54 -27.43
CA GLN A 828 1.64 -74.49 -28.01
C GLN A 828 2.70 -74.12 -26.97
N TYR A 829 2.40 -73.16 -26.10
CA TYR A 829 3.30 -72.79 -25.01
C TYR A 829 3.48 -73.93 -24.01
N ILE A 830 2.40 -74.58 -23.57
CA ILE A 830 2.48 -75.73 -22.63
C ILE A 830 3.30 -76.88 -23.22
N GLN A 831 3.16 -77.16 -24.51
CA GLN A 831 3.95 -78.17 -25.22
C GLN A 831 5.44 -77.81 -25.36
N SER A 832 5.80 -76.53 -25.16
CA SER A 832 7.18 -76.03 -25.25
C SER A 832 7.92 -75.95 -23.91
N LEU A 833 7.22 -76.15 -22.78
CA LEU A 833 7.77 -76.25 -21.42
C LEU A 833 8.33 -77.65 -21.17
#